data_AF-A0AAU5MCB4-F1
#
_entry.id   AF-A0AAU5MCB4-F1
#
_cell.length_a   1.000
_cell.length_b   1.000
_cell.length_c   1.000
_cell.angle_alpha   90.00
_cell.angle_beta   90.00
_cell.angle_gamma   90.00
#
_symmetry.space_group_name_H-M   'P 1'
#
loop_
_entity.id
_entity.type
_entity.pdbx_description
1 polymer ?
#
loop_
_entity_poly.entity_id
_entity_poly.type
_entity_poly.pdbx_seq_one_letter_code
_entity_poly.pdbx_strand_id
1 'polypeptide(L)'
;MTETSPDTRSAAEPPPTPPGWSRRGFVGTTAAAIGVASLGITPTATAKSAVSTDDRLPAFPGAEGAGKWATGGRGGSVYEVTTLADSGPGSLRDAVSGSNRTIVFRVSGTIQLETGLQIAGNNLTIAGQTAPGGGICVAGHSTGIKGSAHDIVIRYVRFRLGDENEIADDSFNTNVPGSVSPEIRNLIIDHCSFSWAVDECLSPYGNFDVTVQWCIVSEGLALSAHPKNRHGYGGIWGGERNTYHHNLIAHQGGRQPRFGYTEGINLEVDHYNNVVYDHGYTSVYGGEWANGINIMNNFYKPGPTTLGEVAPVVLSANRGGQWYVAGNQVEGHPDVTAHNRRGIRYPIGGIVELTEPQPIPGRGDIQAAAKAYDAVLANAGAILPKRDAADARVVEEVRNGTGRLINSQKEVGGYPELVQTEAPVDSDHDGIPDWWETANGLDPNDPSDAQKVAPNGYTYLENYLNSLVPDPVGNPAIRITSPSQNQTIPGRTAPTVTIKADAAAAKGGQLAKVEFFAGDQVIGTASKAPYQIQWKNVADGSYWLTARATDQNGTATQSTAVQIHVNKQVGTTGWTSASVGRPPVPGSGSLDGGILTIKGSGRIYGRTSNFHYVYRKLQVGGAGSVWQLTTRLDKLGKVANGITAGLMIRDTLDPAAPFMYGGVGFGVAGGYGTVNDNAGSAPDTTDDGGMKAQAIRIQTDGPNPSVGPWPWDGTYMDPTKQYWLRLLRRERPQAREVEFEAFISTDQVTWDRFGYEKIMMPSRTFYIGFAVDGGQVDNDLVDYGTAQFSNIALEQQ
;
A
#
# COMPACT_ATOMS: atom_id res chain seq x y z
N MET A 1 19.29 36.72 50.17
CA MET A 1 20.70 36.46 50.55
C MET A 1 21.24 35.51 49.51
N THR A 2 21.79 36.02 48.40
CA THR A 2 23.20 36.47 48.21
C THR A 2 24.12 35.26 48.11
N GLU A 3 24.64 34.98 46.90
CA GLU A 3 26.06 35.20 46.52
C GLU A 3 26.88 33.92 46.81
N THR A 4 27.86 33.44 46.04
CA THR A 4 28.85 34.08 45.16
C THR A 4 29.58 32.98 44.37
N SER A 5 30.08 33.32 43.17
CA SER A 5 31.20 32.61 42.49
C SER A 5 32.54 33.03 43.12
N PRO A 6 33.65 32.30 42.93
CA PRO A 6 34.58 32.69 41.86
C PRO A 6 35.38 31.57 41.14
N ASP A 7 35.71 31.88 39.89
CA ASP A 7 36.86 31.54 39.04
C ASP A 7 37.96 30.54 39.47
N THR A 8 38.43 29.73 38.51
CA THR A 8 39.84 29.79 38.04
C THR A 8 40.04 29.14 36.66
N ARG A 9 40.82 29.81 35.82
CA ARG A 9 41.24 29.47 34.44
C ARG A 9 42.39 28.46 34.39
N SER A 10 42.53 27.74 33.27
CA SER A 10 43.79 27.33 32.58
C SER A 10 43.53 26.04 31.76
N ALA A 11 43.53 25.94 30.43
CA ALA A 11 44.48 26.27 29.35
C ALA A 11 44.87 24.98 28.58
N ALA A 12 44.76 25.05 27.24
CA ALA A 12 45.53 24.37 26.19
C ALA A 12 45.43 22.83 25.91
N GLU A 13 44.97 22.55 24.67
CA GLU A 13 45.14 21.45 23.67
C GLU A 13 46.41 20.52 23.69
N PRO A 14 46.55 19.48 22.80
CA PRO A 14 45.64 18.42 22.30
C PRO A 14 46.36 17.00 22.30
N PRO A 15 46.13 15.98 21.41
CA PRO A 15 45.95 14.57 21.80
C PRO A 15 47.13 13.61 21.45
N PRO A 16 47.04 12.31 21.79
CA PRO A 16 47.62 11.28 20.91
C PRO A 16 46.76 10.02 20.67
N THR A 17 46.99 9.47 19.48
CA THR A 17 46.50 8.24 18.81
C THR A 17 46.93 6.90 19.46
N PRO A 18 46.30 5.75 19.07
CA PRO A 18 46.34 4.49 19.82
C PRO A 18 47.51 3.54 19.45
N PRO A 19 47.83 2.53 20.28
CA PRO A 19 48.92 1.60 20.00
C PRO A 19 48.46 0.37 19.21
N GLY A 20 49.25 0.04 18.17
CA GLY A 20 49.25 -1.27 17.51
C GLY A 20 50.20 -2.25 18.18
N TRP A 21 49.98 -3.54 17.94
CA TRP A 21 50.89 -4.63 18.33
C TRP A 21 51.34 -5.47 17.13
N SER A 22 52.59 -5.91 17.26
CA SER A 22 53.56 -6.27 16.23
C SER A 22 53.66 -7.77 15.94
N ARG A 23 54.09 -8.10 14.71
CA ARG A 23 54.56 -9.42 14.24
C ARG A 23 56.00 -9.72 14.67
N ARG A 24 56.31 -10.99 14.99
CA ARG A 24 57.52 -11.81 14.64
C ARG A 24 57.16 -13.29 14.96
N GLY A 25 57.63 -14.36 14.33
CA GLY A 25 58.63 -14.65 13.29
C GLY A 25 58.67 -16.17 13.07
N PHE A 26 59.19 -16.59 11.92
CA PHE A 26 59.25 -17.96 11.37
C PHE A 26 60.41 -18.79 11.93
N VAL A 27 60.23 -20.10 12.15
CA VAL A 27 61.26 -21.16 11.96
C VAL A 27 60.54 -22.46 11.56
N GLY A 28 61.00 -23.11 10.48
CA GLY A 28 60.51 -24.41 10.03
C GLY A 28 61.49 -25.54 10.29
N THR A 29 61.00 -26.78 10.34
CA THR A 29 61.77 -28.03 10.20
C THR A 29 60.91 -29.16 9.61
N THR A 30 61.33 -29.62 8.43
CA THR A 30 61.37 -31.00 7.86
C THR A 30 60.38 -32.10 8.28
N ALA A 31 59.58 -32.52 7.28
CA ALA A 31 59.36 -33.87 6.72
C ALA A 31 59.29 -35.14 7.62
N ALA A 32 58.16 -35.88 7.51
CA ALA A 32 58.15 -37.33 7.26
C ALA A 32 56.76 -37.79 6.78
N ALA A 33 56.73 -38.54 5.68
CA ALA A 33 55.54 -39.20 5.14
C ALA A 33 55.35 -40.58 5.80
N ILE A 34 54.13 -40.89 6.25
CA ILE A 34 53.64 -42.27 6.44
C ILE A 34 52.16 -42.28 6.05
N GLY A 35 51.84 -43.03 4.99
CA GLY A 35 50.48 -43.40 4.67
C GLY A 35 50.02 -44.57 5.55
N VAL A 36 48.79 -44.48 6.06
CA VAL A 36 48.03 -45.63 6.56
C VAL A 36 46.61 -45.47 6.07
N ALA A 37 46.19 -46.39 5.20
CA ALA A 37 44.80 -46.65 4.91
C ALA A 37 44.19 -47.36 6.12
N SER A 38 43.09 -46.85 6.65
CA SER A 38 42.23 -47.59 7.56
C SER A 38 40.77 -47.31 7.24
N LEU A 39 40.03 -48.41 7.11
CA LEU A 39 38.60 -48.47 6.82
C LEU A 39 37.80 -47.70 7.88
N GLY A 40 37.08 -46.68 7.44
CA GLY A 40 36.04 -46.01 8.23
C GLY A 40 34.67 -46.44 7.73
N ILE A 41 34.02 -47.32 8.50
CA ILE A 41 32.62 -47.70 8.37
C ILE A 41 31.77 -46.43 8.40
N THR A 42 31.04 -46.13 7.33
CA THR A 42 29.96 -45.15 7.36
C THR A 42 28.80 -45.72 8.18
N PRO A 43 28.38 -45.11 9.29
CA PRO A 43 27.04 -45.36 9.78
C PRO A 43 26.11 -44.63 8.82
N THR A 44 25.38 -45.39 8.00
CA THR A 44 24.14 -44.94 7.40
C THR A 44 23.20 -44.54 8.53
N ALA A 45 23.21 -43.26 8.89
CA ALA A 45 22.12 -42.67 9.64
C ALA A 45 20.92 -42.66 8.70
N THR A 46 20.10 -43.70 8.81
CA THR A 46 18.74 -43.69 8.29
C THR A 46 18.05 -42.50 8.92
N ALA A 47 17.83 -41.46 8.10
CA ALA A 47 16.89 -40.41 8.44
C ALA A 47 15.55 -41.11 8.70
N LYS A 48 15.17 -41.22 9.97
CA LYS A 48 13.81 -41.53 10.34
C LYS A 48 12.96 -40.39 9.82
N SER A 49 12.33 -40.61 8.67
CA SER A 49 11.08 -39.94 8.33
C SER A 49 10.14 -40.19 9.51
N ALA A 50 9.91 -39.17 10.32
CA ALA A 50 8.79 -39.16 11.23
C ALA A 50 7.54 -38.97 10.37
N VAL A 51 6.98 -40.08 9.89
CA VAL A 51 5.60 -40.11 9.40
C VAL A 51 4.72 -39.83 10.60
N SER A 52 4.26 -38.59 10.72
CA SER A 52 3.16 -38.22 11.58
C SER A 52 1.87 -38.73 10.92
N THR A 53 1.43 -39.94 11.28
CA THR A 53 0.06 -40.41 11.04
C THR A 53 -0.87 -39.70 12.02
N ASP A 54 -1.09 -38.41 11.80
CA ASP A 54 -2.11 -37.66 12.52
C ASP A 54 -3.44 -37.96 11.84
N ASP A 55 -4.25 -38.84 12.44
CA ASP A 55 -5.55 -39.30 11.92
C ASP A 55 -6.62 -38.18 11.91
N ARG A 56 -6.26 -36.94 12.26
CA ARG A 56 -7.13 -35.77 12.18
C ARG A 56 -7.47 -35.45 10.72
N LEU A 57 -8.73 -35.08 10.48
CA LEU A 57 -9.21 -34.64 9.18
C LEU A 57 -8.96 -33.13 9.02
N PRO A 58 -8.27 -32.67 7.95
CA PRO A 58 -8.09 -31.25 7.68
C PRO A 58 -9.42 -30.49 7.56
N ALA A 59 -9.37 -29.15 7.60
CA ALA A 59 -10.53 -28.27 7.42
C ALA A 59 -11.24 -28.55 6.08
N PHE A 60 -10.46 -28.78 5.03
CA PHE A 60 -10.90 -29.18 3.70
C PHE A 60 -9.72 -29.80 2.92
N PRO A 61 -9.95 -30.54 1.83
CA PRO A 61 -8.88 -31.00 0.95
C PRO A 61 -8.05 -29.82 0.42
N GLY A 62 -6.74 -29.83 0.69
CA GLY A 62 -5.83 -28.72 0.32
C GLY A 62 -5.63 -27.66 1.41
N ALA A 63 -6.21 -27.84 2.61
CA ALA A 63 -5.84 -27.04 3.78
C ALA A 63 -4.43 -27.44 4.27
N GLU A 64 -3.53 -26.46 4.34
CA GLU A 64 -2.15 -26.64 4.79
C GLU A 64 -1.83 -25.68 5.95
N GLY A 65 -0.60 -25.76 6.48
CA GLY A 65 -0.15 -24.89 7.56
C GLY A 65 -0.72 -25.26 8.93
N ALA A 66 -0.43 -24.41 9.91
CA ALA A 66 -0.77 -24.66 11.31
C ALA A 66 -2.28 -24.63 11.60
N GLY A 67 -3.05 -23.83 10.84
CA GLY A 67 -4.50 -23.67 10.99
C GLY A 67 -5.33 -24.72 10.26
N LYS A 68 -4.70 -25.65 9.52
CA LYS A 68 -5.40 -26.67 8.72
C LYS A 68 -6.33 -27.58 9.51
N TRP A 69 -6.23 -27.60 10.83
CA TRP A 69 -7.05 -28.44 11.71
C TRP A 69 -8.32 -27.77 12.22
N ALA A 70 -8.59 -26.52 11.81
CA ALA A 70 -9.86 -25.86 12.09
C ALA A 70 -11.02 -26.73 11.59
N THR A 71 -11.93 -27.13 12.50
CA THR A 71 -13.10 -27.94 12.10
C THR A 71 -14.19 -27.10 11.44
N GLY A 72 -14.20 -25.79 11.69
CA GLY A 72 -15.26 -24.91 11.24
C GLY A 72 -16.63 -25.39 11.71
N GLY A 73 -17.63 -25.24 10.86
CA GLY A 73 -19.02 -25.65 11.09
C GLY A 73 -19.32 -27.13 10.82
N ARG A 74 -18.31 -28.00 10.69
CA ARG A 74 -18.47 -29.43 10.36
C ARG A 74 -19.47 -30.13 11.28
N GLY A 75 -20.47 -30.77 10.68
CA GLY A 75 -21.55 -31.48 11.39
C GLY A 75 -22.51 -30.59 12.17
N GLY A 76 -22.37 -29.26 12.07
CA GLY A 76 -23.25 -28.27 12.70
C GLY A 76 -24.51 -27.98 11.88
N SER A 77 -25.26 -26.94 12.28
CA SER A 77 -26.42 -26.46 11.53
C SER A 77 -26.01 -25.68 10.28
N VAL A 78 -26.91 -25.54 9.30
CA VAL A 78 -26.72 -24.62 8.18
C VAL A 78 -27.43 -23.31 8.47
N TYR A 79 -26.80 -22.19 8.08
CA TYR A 79 -27.42 -20.87 8.11
C TYR A 79 -27.30 -20.24 6.73
N GLU A 80 -28.45 -19.84 6.18
CA GLU A 80 -28.53 -19.23 4.85
C GLU A 80 -28.55 -17.71 4.94
N VAL A 81 -27.52 -17.06 4.38
CA VAL A 81 -27.54 -15.62 4.14
C VAL A 81 -28.41 -15.36 2.92
N THR A 82 -29.54 -14.68 3.13
CA THR A 82 -30.61 -14.46 2.15
C THR A 82 -30.86 -12.98 1.85
N THR A 83 -30.11 -12.08 2.48
CA THR A 83 -30.20 -10.64 2.26
C THR A 83 -28.82 -9.97 2.28
N LEU A 84 -28.70 -8.88 1.53
CA LEU A 84 -27.53 -7.98 1.54
C LEU A 84 -27.62 -6.89 2.62
N ALA A 85 -28.72 -6.85 3.37
CA ALA A 85 -28.87 -5.93 4.50
C ALA A 85 -27.79 -6.18 5.56
N ASP A 86 -27.31 -5.11 6.19
CA ASP A 86 -26.28 -5.17 7.22
C ASP A 86 -26.68 -6.04 8.43
N SER A 87 -27.95 -6.03 8.81
CA SER A 87 -28.44 -6.68 10.02
C SER A 87 -29.86 -7.25 9.87
N GLY A 88 -30.26 -8.05 10.86
CA GLY A 88 -31.56 -8.74 10.90
C GLY A 88 -31.49 -10.19 10.42
N PRO A 89 -32.59 -10.95 10.54
CA PRO A 89 -32.64 -12.34 10.10
C PRO A 89 -32.26 -12.49 8.62
N GLY A 90 -31.43 -13.50 8.32
CA GLY A 90 -30.90 -13.77 6.97
C GLY A 90 -29.70 -12.92 6.57
N SER A 91 -29.22 -12.01 7.42
CA SER A 91 -28.00 -11.22 7.17
C SER A 91 -26.74 -11.99 7.55
N LEU A 92 -25.60 -11.59 6.98
CA LEU A 92 -24.29 -12.11 7.40
C LEU A 92 -24.00 -11.81 8.88
N ARG A 93 -24.42 -10.64 9.38
CA ARG A 93 -24.23 -10.24 10.78
C ARG A 93 -24.98 -11.16 11.75
N ASP A 94 -26.21 -11.55 11.42
CA ASP A 94 -26.94 -12.53 12.22
C ASP A 94 -26.27 -13.92 12.12
N ALA A 95 -25.83 -14.31 10.92
CA ALA A 95 -25.16 -15.58 10.69
C ALA A 95 -23.92 -15.79 11.57
N VAL A 96 -22.98 -14.82 11.58
CA VAL A 96 -21.69 -14.92 12.28
C VAL A 96 -21.77 -14.66 13.80
N SER A 97 -22.95 -14.28 14.29
CA SER A 97 -23.18 -14.04 15.72
C SER A 97 -23.36 -15.33 16.53
N GLY A 98 -23.75 -16.43 15.88
CA GLY A 98 -23.94 -17.73 16.54
C GLY A 98 -22.87 -18.74 16.17
N SER A 99 -22.85 -19.89 16.86
CA SER A 99 -21.80 -20.92 16.76
C SER A 99 -22.28 -22.21 16.09
N ASN A 100 -21.36 -23.15 15.85
CA ASN A 100 -21.60 -24.53 15.39
C ASN A 100 -22.41 -24.60 14.09
N ARG A 101 -21.99 -23.84 13.08
CA ARG A 101 -22.74 -23.74 11.83
C ARG A 101 -21.88 -23.50 10.61
N THR A 102 -22.38 -23.97 9.47
CA THR A 102 -21.88 -23.59 8.14
C THR A 102 -22.80 -22.52 7.57
N ILE A 103 -22.20 -21.39 7.18
CA ILE A 103 -22.87 -20.23 6.62
C ILE A 103 -22.74 -20.31 5.09
N VAL A 104 -23.87 -20.44 4.42
CA VAL A 104 -23.99 -20.47 2.96
C VAL A 104 -24.71 -19.21 2.47
N PHE A 105 -24.50 -18.81 1.22
CA PHE A 105 -25.05 -17.59 0.64
C PHE A 105 -26.04 -17.92 -0.48
N ARG A 106 -27.29 -17.45 -0.33
CA ARG A 106 -28.30 -17.47 -1.39
C ARG A 106 -28.39 -16.16 -2.18
N VAL A 107 -27.53 -15.20 -1.83
CA VAL A 107 -27.46 -13.88 -2.46
C VAL A 107 -26.03 -13.57 -2.86
N SER A 108 -25.89 -12.71 -3.86
CA SER A 108 -24.60 -12.18 -4.30
C SER A 108 -24.71 -10.67 -4.46
N GLY A 109 -23.60 -9.98 -4.21
CA GLY A 109 -23.60 -8.53 -4.08
C GLY A 109 -22.60 -8.04 -3.04
N THR A 110 -22.68 -6.74 -2.77
CA THR A 110 -21.91 -6.09 -1.71
C THR A 110 -22.83 -5.82 -0.52
N ILE A 111 -22.49 -6.40 0.63
CA ILE A 111 -23.07 -6.07 1.93
C ILE A 111 -22.39 -4.79 2.40
N GLN A 112 -23.15 -3.68 2.40
CA GLN A 112 -22.68 -2.41 2.93
C GLN A 112 -22.94 -2.40 4.44
N LEU A 113 -21.87 -2.42 5.22
CA LEU A 113 -21.97 -2.39 6.67
C LEU A 113 -22.37 -0.99 7.14
N GLU A 114 -23.18 -0.90 8.19
CA GLU A 114 -23.47 0.37 8.89
C GLU A 114 -22.54 0.57 10.10
N THR A 115 -21.97 -0.52 10.62
CA THR A 115 -21.01 -0.55 11.72
C THR A 115 -20.04 -1.73 11.56
N GLY A 116 -18.94 -1.75 12.31
CA GLY A 116 -18.00 -2.88 12.30
C GLY A 116 -18.70 -4.24 12.49
N LEU A 117 -18.34 -5.22 11.67
CA LEU A 117 -18.84 -6.59 11.75
C LEU A 117 -17.92 -7.39 12.68
N GLN A 118 -18.50 -8.20 13.57
CA GLN A 118 -17.74 -9.07 14.47
C GLN A 118 -18.16 -10.52 14.26
N ILE A 119 -17.21 -11.37 13.86
CA ILE A 119 -17.36 -12.82 13.87
C ILE A 119 -17.22 -13.26 15.33
N ALA A 120 -18.35 -13.52 15.97
CA ALA A 120 -18.44 -13.74 17.41
C ALA A 120 -18.71 -15.20 17.81
N GLY A 121 -19.18 -16.01 16.86
CA GLY A 121 -19.39 -17.44 17.07
C GLY A 121 -18.13 -18.28 16.91
N ASN A 122 -18.21 -19.51 17.44
CA ASN A 122 -17.16 -20.53 17.36
C ASN A 122 -17.60 -21.66 16.44
N ASN A 123 -16.65 -22.47 15.95
CA ASN A 123 -16.94 -23.62 15.10
C ASN A 123 -17.76 -23.18 13.87
N LEU A 124 -17.17 -22.28 13.08
CA LEU A 124 -17.84 -21.59 11.98
C LEU A 124 -17.15 -21.87 10.64
N THR A 125 -17.94 -22.19 9.63
CA THR A 125 -17.50 -22.15 8.23
C THR A 125 -18.26 -21.04 7.51
N ILE A 126 -17.56 -20.05 6.98
CA ILE A 126 -18.12 -19.02 6.10
C ILE A 126 -17.76 -19.39 4.66
N ALA A 127 -18.73 -19.95 3.92
CA ALA A 127 -18.53 -20.54 2.61
C ALA A 127 -18.93 -19.58 1.47
N GLY A 128 -18.14 -18.54 1.22
CA GLY A 128 -18.39 -17.53 0.19
C GLY A 128 -18.55 -18.09 -1.22
N GLN A 129 -17.99 -19.27 -1.51
CA GLN A 129 -18.11 -19.95 -2.80
C GLN A 129 -19.54 -20.42 -3.14
N THR A 130 -20.44 -20.45 -2.16
CA THR A 130 -21.86 -20.79 -2.37
C THR A 130 -22.67 -19.63 -2.94
N ALA A 131 -22.17 -18.39 -2.81
CA ALA A 131 -22.87 -17.21 -3.33
C ALA A 131 -23.09 -17.36 -4.85
N PRO A 132 -24.31 -17.08 -5.36
CA PRO A 132 -24.58 -17.12 -6.78
C PRO A 132 -23.86 -15.99 -7.55
N GLY A 133 -24.05 -15.91 -8.86
CA GLY A 133 -23.67 -14.75 -9.67
C GLY A 133 -22.20 -14.32 -9.54
N GLY A 134 -21.98 -13.08 -9.08
CA GLY A 134 -20.65 -12.49 -8.87
C GLY A 134 -19.97 -12.81 -7.53
N GLY A 135 -20.64 -13.54 -6.64
CA GLY A 135 -20.17 -13.81 -5.27
C GLY A 135 -20.50 -12.71 -4.27
N ILE A 136 -19.82 -12.72 -3.12
CA ILE A 136 -20.12 -11.84 -1.99
C ILE A 136 -18.93 -10.92 -1.64
N CYS A 137 -19.24 -9.65 -1.32
CA CYS A 137 -18.30 -8.69 -0.78
C CYS A 137 -18.88 -8.03 0.47
N VAL A 138 -18.04 -7.75 1.47
CA VAL A 138 -18.35 -6.98 2.67
C VAL A 138 -17.59 -5.65 2.58
N ALA A 139 -18.27 -4.53 2.77
CA ALA A 139 -17.69 -3.21 2.55
C ALA A 139 -18.15 -2.13 3.54
N GLY A 140 -17.46 -0.98 3.53
CA GLY A 140 -17.82 0.22 4.27
C GLY A 140 -17.30 0.28 5.72
N HIS A 141 -17.24 -0.84 6.44
CA HIS A 141 -16.66 -0.92 7.78
C HIS A 141 -15.76 -2.15 7.98
N SER A 142 -14.96 -2.13 9.04
CA SER A 142 -14.06 -3.23 9.38
C SER A 142 -14.81 -4.52 9.72
N THR A 143 -14.23 -5.66 9.35
CA THR A 143 -14.63 -6.97 9.88
C THR A 143 -13.57 -7.49 10.85
N GLY A 144 -13.98 -7.80 12.08
CA GLY A 144 -13.11 -8.39 13.09
C GLY A 144 -13.52 -9.80 13.47
N ILE A 145 -12.56 -10.61 13.93
CA ILE A 145 -12.85 -11.81 14.71
C ILE A 145 -12.79 -11.43 16.19
N LYS A 146 -13.86 -11.72 16.92
CA LYS A 146 -13.94 -11.41 18.36
C LYS A 146 -12.90 -12.23 19.12
N GLY A 147 -12.23 -11.60 20.09
CA GLY A 147 -11.34 -12.30 21.01
C GLY A 147 -12.04 -13.48 21.69
N SER A 148 -11.34 -14.61 21.82
CA SER A 148 -11.82 -15.96 22.24
C SER A 148 -12.56 -16.80 21.19
N ALA A 149 -12.80 -16.29 19.97
CA ALA A 149 -13.40 -17.10 18.93
C ALA A 149 -12.40 -18.14 18.38
N HIS A 150 -12.86 -19.37 18.14
CA HIS A 150 -11.99 -20.48 17.73
C HIS A 150 -12.65 -21.41 16.70
N ASP A 151 -11.83 -22.18 15.98
CA ASP A 151 -12.22 -23.15 14.96
C ASP A 151 -13.05 -22.51 13.84
N ILE A 152 -12.41 -21.59 13.12
CA ILE A 152 -13.05 -20.79 12.07
C ILE A 152 -12.42 -21.09 10.71
N VAL A 153 -13.27 -21.32 9.71
CA VAL A 153 -12.93 -21.48 8.30
C VAL A 153 -13.61 -20.37 7.51
N ILE A 154 -12.85 -19.55 6.77
CA ILE A 154 -13.38 -18.49 5.91
C ILE A 154 -12.86 -18.71 4.49
N ARG A 155 -13.76 -18.84 3.52
CA ARG A 155 -13.38 -19.09 2.12
C ARG A 155 -14.12 -18.21 1.12
N TYR A 156 -13.41 -17.72 0.10
CA TYR A 156 -14.00 -17.03 -1.07
C TYR A 156 -14.87 -15.80 -0.74
N VAL A 157 -14.51 -15.05 0.30
CA VAL A 157 -15.17 -13.78 0.67
C VAL A 157 -14.24 -12.61 0.34
N ARG A 158 -14.84 -11.48 -0.06
CA ARG A 158 -14.12 -10.21 -0.25
C ARG A 158 -14.41 -9.25 0.89
N PHE A 159 -13.38 -8.60 1.41
CA PHE A 159 -13.47 -7.56 2.43
C PHE A 159 -12.82 -6.30 1.87
N ARG A 160 -13.62 -5.26 1.67
CA ARG A 160 -13.18 -4.02 1.04
C ARG A 160 -13.73 -2.81 1.78
N LEU A 161 -12.92 -2.24 2.68
CA LEU A 161 -13.35 -1.13 3.53
C LEU A 161 -13.73 0.10 2.71
N GLY A 162 -12.83 0.53 1.82
CA GLY A 162 -12.91 1.79 1.09
C GLY A 162 -12.76 3.01 2.00
N ASP A 163 -12.84 4.19 1.40
CA ASP A 163 -12.71 5.48 2.10
C ASP A 163 -14.01 6.28 2.21
N GLU A 164 -15.14 5.75 1.77
CA GLU A 164 -16.41 6.49 1.67
C GLU A 164 -16.95 6.94 3.03
N ASN A 165 -16.64 6.18 4.10
CA ASN A 165 -17.02 6.48 5.47
C ASN A 165 -15.94 7.28 6.23
N GLU A 166 -14.81 7.60 5.59
CA GLU A 166 -13.69 8.35 6.18
C GLU A 166 -13.16 7.78 7.52
N ILE A 167 -13.25 6.46 7.68
CA ILE A 167 -12.79 5.76 8.89
C ILE A 167 -11.38 5.19 8.71
N ALA A 168 -10.56 5.33 9.74
CA ALA A 168 -9.19 4.83 9.78
C ALA A 168 -9.15 3.45 10.44
N ASP A 169 -9.60 2.43 9.71
CA ASP A 169 -9.70 1.06 10.19
C ASP A 169 -9.07 0.06 9.20
N ASP A 170 -8.88 -1.16 9.70
CA ASP A 170 -8.51 -2.32 8.90
C ASP A 170 -9.71 -2.81 8.07
N SER A 171 -9.46 -3.41 6.90
CA SER A 171 -10.50 -4.19 6.22
C SER A 171 -10.85 -5.46 7.00
N PHE A 172 -9.82 -6.14 7.53
CA PHE A 172 -10.00 -7.33 8.35
C PHE A 172 -8.93 -7.45 9.45
N ASN A 173 -9.33 -7.72 10.68
CA ASN A 173 -8.40 -7.89 11.81
C ASN A 173 -8.81 -9.02 12.78
N THR A 174 -7.83 -9.53 13.53
CA THR A 174 -8.07 -10.45 14.66
C THR A 174 -7.83 -9.81 16.02
N ASN A 175 -7.57 -8.50 16.09
CA ASN A 175 -7.21 -7.82 17.33
C ASN A 175 -8.09 -6.58 17.55
N VAL A 176 -8.86 -6.60 18.65
CA VAL A 176 -9.72 -5.48 19.05
C VAL A 176 -9.01 -4.66 20.14
N PRO A 177 -8.94 -3.31 20.03
CA PRO A 177 -8.37 -2.45 21.07
C PRO A 177 -8.95 -2.75 22.45
N GLY A 178 -8.08 -3.01 23.44
CA GLY A 178 -8.48 -3.30 24.82
C GLY A 178 -8.55 -4.79 25.18
N SER A 179 -8.31 -5.71 24.24
CA SER A 179 -8.04 -7.11 24.54
C SER A 179 -6.53 -7.36 24.54
N VAL A 180 -5.99 -7.86 25.65
CA VAL A 180 -4.93 -8.87 25.51
C VAL A 180 -5.57 -10.02 24.74
N SER A 181 -4.87 -10.58 23.75
CA SER A 181 -5.40 -11.60 22.86
C SER A 181 -5.05 -13.03 23.30
N PRO A 182 -5.51 -13.56 24.46
CA PRO A 182 -5.70 -14.99 24.56
C PRO A 182 -7.14 -15.23 24.08
N GLU A 183 -7.39 -15.64 22.83
CA GLU A 183 -7.52 -17.06 22.50
C GLU A 183 -8.14 -17.23 21.09
N ILE A 184 -7.77 -16.41 20.09
CA ILE A 184 -8.11 -16.80 18.70
C ILE A 184 -7.23 -17.98 18.32
N ARG A 185 -7.86 -19.13 18.04
CA ARG A 185 -7.18 -20.40 17.77
C ARG A 185 -7.82 -21.15 16.61
N ASN A 186 -7.02 -21.93 15.90
CA ASN A 186 -7.48 -22.80 14.81
C ASN A 186 -8.29 -22.01 13.78
N LEU A 187 -7.62 -21.10 13.08
CA LEU A 187 -8.22 -20.26 12.04
C LEU A 187 -7.60 -20.60 10.69
N ILE A 188 -8.43 -20.81 9.68
CA ILE A 188 -7.98 -20.83 8.29
C ILE A 188 -8.77 -19.83 7.44
N ILE A 189 -8.03 -18.96 6.77
CA ILE A 189 -8.53 -18.01 5.78
C ILE A 189 -7.96 -18.46 4.43
N ASP A 190 -8.83 -18.89 3.53
CA ASP A 190 -8.44 -19.46 2.23
C ASP A 190 -9.16 -18.74 1.09
N HIS A 191 -8.44 -18.40 0.01
CA HIS A 191 -9.06 -17.78 -1.18
C HIS A 191 -9.93 -16.55 -0.89
N CYS A 192 -9.55 -15.71 0.08
CA CYS A 192 -10.24 -14.44 0.34
C CYS A 192 -9.50 -13.26 -0.30
N SER A 193 -10.20 -12.15 -0.51
CA SER A 193 -9.60 -10.91 -1.02
C SER A 193 -9.80 -9.76 -0.04
N PHE A 194 -8.73 -9.04 0.27
CA PHE A 194 -8.70 -7.93 1.21
C PHE A 194 -8.15 -6.70 0.51
N SER A 195 -8.92 -5.61 0.45
CA SER A 195 -8.46 -4.41 -0.25
C SER A 195 -8.99 -3.11 0.29
N TRP A 196 -8.35 -2.01 -0.09
CA TRP A 196 -8.85 -0.64 0.13
C TRP A 196 -9.05 -0.28 1.59
N ALA A 197 -8.20 -0.83 2.47
CA ALA A 197 -8.15 -0.39 3.86
C ALA A 197 -7.51 0.99 3.99
N VAL A 198 -7.97 1.74 4.99
CA VAL A 198 -7.37 3.02 5.37
C VAL A 198 -6.24 2.82 6.39
N ASP A 199 -6.34 1.81 7.27
CA ASP A 199 -5.26 1.37 8.18
C ASP A 199 -4.52 0.15 7.56
N GLU A 200 -4.92 -1.10 7.85
CA GLU A 200 -4.38 -2.32 7.23
C GLU A 200 -5.39 -3.19 6.45
N CYS A 201 -4.96 -3.81 5.35
CA CYS A 201 -5.83 -4.70 4.58
C CYS A 201 -6.17 -6.00 5.35
N LEU A 202 -5.19 -6.67 5.95
CA LEU A 202 -5.38 -7.95 6.64
C LEU A 202 -4.42 -8.10 7.83
N SER A 203 -4.94 -8.05 9.06
CA SER A 203 -4.14 -8.11 10.30
C SER A 203 -4.45 -9.30 11.24
N PRO A 204 -4.13 -10.54 10.84
CA PRO A 204 -4.15 -11.71 11.72
C PRO A 204 -2.88 -11.76 12.57
N TYR A 205 -2.94 -11.20 13.78
CA TYR A 205 -1.85 -11.33 14.75
C TYR A 205 -2.33 -11.53 16.20
N GLY A 206 -1.41 -11.97 17.05
CA GLY A 206 -1.70 -12.24 18.47
C GLY A 206 -2.63 -13.45 18.66
N ASN A 207 -2.44 -14.50 17.86
CA ASN A 207 -3.32 -15.66 17.80
C ASN A 207 -2.48 -16.96 17.72
N PHE A 208 -3.15 -18.12 17.71
CA PHE A 208 -2.52 -19.44 17.71
C PHE A 208 -3.03 -20.29 16.57
N ASP A 209 -2.15 -21.08 15.94
CA ASP A 209 -2.55 -22.10 14.98
C ASP A 209 -3.40 -21.51 13.83
N VAL A 210 -2.83 -20.51 13.14
CA VAL A 210 -3.51 -19.79 12.05
C VAL A 210 -2.89 -20.10 10.70
N THR A 211 -3.73 -20.22 9.67
CA THR A 211 -3.29 -20.24 8.28
C THR A 211 -4.02 -19.21 7.44
N VAL A 212 -3.25 -18.42 6.68
CA VAL A 212 -3.76 -17.63 5.55
C VAL A 212 -3.15 -18.17 4.28
N GLN A 213 -4.00 -18.69 3.39
CA GLN A 213 -3.55 -19.31 2.16
C GLN A 213 -4.33 -18.84 0.94
N TRP A 214 -3.67 -18.75 -0.21
CA TRP A 214 -4.30 -18.40 -1.48
C TRP A 214 -5.11 -17.10 -1.44
N CYS A 215 -4.77 -16.13 -0.59
CA CYS A 215 -5.51 -14.87 -0.49
C CYS A 215 -4.88 -13.76 -1.33
N ILE A 216 -5.69 -12.75 -1.68
CA ILE A 216 -5.21 -11.46 -2.22
C ILE A 216 -5.28 -10.42 -1.11
N VAL A 217 -4.21 -9.67 -0.91
CA VAL A 217 -4.12 -8.53 0.01
C VAL A 217 -3.58 -7.36 -0.80
N SER A 218 -4.43 -6.43 -1.22
CA SER A 218 -4.06 -5.41 -2.21
C SER A 218 -4.56 -4.01 -1.89
N GLU A 219 -3.77 -3.00 -2.26
CA GLU A 219 -4.22 -1.61 -2.32
C GLU A 219 -4.70 -1.01 -0.97
N GLY A 220 -3.82 -0.96 0.04
CA GLY A 220 -3.99 -0.06 1.17
C GLY A 220 -3.92 1.41 0.70
N LEU A 221 -4.84 2.25 1.19
CA LEU A 221 -5.11 3.58 0.62
C LEU A 221 -4.12 4.66 1.09
N ALA A 222 -3.04 4.84 0.33
CA ALA A 222 -1.78 5.51 0.69
C ALA A 222 -1.87 6.92 1.31
N LEU A 223 -2.81 7.77 0.88
CA LEU A 223 -3.00 9.14 1.39
C LEU A 223 -4.48 9.46 1.63
N SER A 224 -5.22 8.50 2.19
CA SER A 224 -6.66 8.62 2.43
C SER A 224 -7.00 9.32 3.76
N ALA A 225 -8.04 8.84 4.46
CA ALA A 225 -8.63 9.40 5.68
C ALA A 225 -7.87 9.08 6.98
N HIS A 226 -6.73 8.40 6.92
CA HIS A 226 -5.99 8.01 8.12
C HIS A 226 -5.47 9.26 8.88
N PRO A 227 -5.63 9.35 10.22
CA PRO A 227 -5.26 10.54 10.99
C PRO A 227 -3.74 10.75 11.07
N LYS A 228 -2.94 9.70 10.89
CA LYS A 228 -1.48 9.77 10.71
C LYS A 228 -1.09 9.98 9.23
N ASN A 229 -2.03 10.42 8.40
CA ASN A 229 -1.98 10.66 6.96
C ASN A 229 -1.40 9.55 6.07
N ARG A 230 -0.11 9.60 5.68
CA ARG A 230 0.48 8.63 4.75
C ARG A 230 0.45 7.26 5.38
N HIS A 231 -0.47 6.45 4.89
CA HIS A 231 -0.86 5.19 5.49
C HIS A 231 -1.55 4.35 4.42
N GLY A 232 -1.48 3.04 4.47
CA GLY A 232 -1.95 2.18 3.38
C GLY A 232 -1.14 0.90 3.36
N TYR A 233 -1.45 0.04 4.32
CA TYR A 233 -0.60 -1.08 4.70
C TYR A 233 -1.23 -2.44 4.37
N GLY A 234 -0.37 -3.41 4.07
CA GLY A 234 -0.80 -4.78 3.81
C GLY A 234 -1.37 -5.43 5.06
N GLY A 235 -0.59 -5.46 6.15
CA GLY A 235 -1.08 -6.03 7.41
C GLY A 235 -0.07 -6.30 8.50
N ILE A 236 -0.56 -6.42 9.75
CA ILE A 236 0.21 -6.99 10.85
C ILE A 236 -0.08 -8.49 10.94
N TRP A 237 0.93 -9.32 10.73
CA TRP A 237 0.84 -10.77 10.82
C TRP A 237 1.66 -11.27 11.99
N GLY A 238 1.27 -12.35 12.65
CA GLY A 238 2.08 -12.93 13.72
C GLY A 238 1.29 -13.77 14.70
N GLY A 239 1.95 -14.34 15.70
CA GLY A 239 1.33 -15.30 16.60
C GLY A 239 2.15 -16.56 16.72
N GLU A 240 1.61 -17.52 17.45
CA GLU A 240 2.28 -18.77 17.80
C GLU A 240 1.80 -19.90 16.88
N ARG A 241 2.74 -20.48 16.13
CA ARG A 241 2.49 -21.46 15.07
C ARG A 241 1.54 -20.91 14.02
N ASN A 242 1.99 -19.91 13.26
CA ASN A 242 1.21 -19.36 12.15
C ASN A 242 1.85 -19.63 10.80
N THR A 243 1.01 -19.80 9.78
CA THR A 243 1.43 -20.05 8.41
C THR A 243 0.76 -19.08 7.45
N TYR A 244 1.54 -18.43 6.60
CA TYR A 244 1.07 -17.54 5.55
C TYR A 244 1.73 -17.96 4.25
N HIS A 245 0.97 -18.55 3.33
CA HIS A 245 1.53 -19.09 2.10
C HIS A 245 0.65 -18.94 0.87
N HIS A 246 1.27 -18.87 -0.31
CA HIS A 246 0.58 -18.69 -1.59
C HIS A 246 -0.35 -17.47 -1.65
N ASN A 247 -0.05 -16.42 -0.88
CA ASN A 247 -0.82 -15.18 -0.93
C ASN A 247 -0.19 -14.20 -1.94
N LEU A 248 -1.03 -13.41 -2.58
CA LEU A 248 -0.61 -12.24 -3.35
C LEU A 248 -0.75 -10.99 -2.47
N ILE A 249 0.36 -10.30 -2.24
CA ILE A 249 0.42 -9.06 -1.49
C ILE A 249 0.90 -7.97 -2.44
N ALA A 250 0.00 -7.09 -2.87
CA ALA A 250 0.24 -6.19 -4.01
C ALA A 250 -0.11 -4.74 -3.68
N HIS A 251 0.66 -3.79 -4.20
CA HIS A 251 0.34 -2.35 -4.12
C HIS A 251 0.08 -1.88 -2.67
N GLN A 252 1.00 -2.18 -1.75
CA GLN A 252 0.95 -1.63 -0.38
C GLN A 252 2.10 -0.65 -0.17
N GLY A 253 1.82 0.43 0.54
CA GLY A 253 2.85 1.38 0.96
C GLY A 253 3.88 0.73 1.88
N GLY A 254 3.44 -0.21 2.69
CA GLY A 254 4.28 -0.96 3.62
C GLY A 254 3.56 -2.12 4.28
N ARG A 255 4.25 -2.77 5.22
CA ARG A 255 3.77 -3.97 5.94
C ARG A 255 3.38 -5.08 4.98
N GLN A 256 4.39 -5.70 4.36
CA GLN A 256 4.22 -6.72 3.32
C GLN A 256 4.54 -8.17 3.76
N PRO A 257 4.23 -8.67 4.97
CA PRO A 257 3.58 -8.05 6.14
C PRO A 257 4.56 -7.36 7.11
N ARG A 258 4.03 -6.75 8.18
CA ARG A 258 4.79 -6.55 9.43
C ARG A 258 4.59 -7.75 10.34
N PHE A 259 5.66 -8.39 10.81
CA PHE A 259 5.56 -9.40 11.86
C PHE A 259 5.42 -8.73 13.23
N GLY A 260 4.24 -8.88 13.87
CA GLY A 260 3.90 -8.20 15.12
C GLY A 260 4.16 -9.05 16.36
N TYR A 261 4.96 -8.52 17.29
CA TYR A 261 5.10 -9.05 18.64
C TYR A 261 3.83 -8.82 19.48
N THR A 262 3.40 -9.84 20.23
CA THR A 262 2.35 -9.74 21.25
C THR A 262 2.89 -10.31 22.56
N GLU A 263 2.77 -9.55 23.65
CA GLU A 263 3.28 -9.98 24.94
C GLU A 263 2.58 -11.28 25.40
N GLY A 264 3.37 -12.26 25.82
CA GLY A 264 2.87 -13.55 26.31
C GLY A 264 2.54 -14.58 25.23
N ILE A 265 2.78 -14.29 23.95
CA ILE A 265 2.57 -15.20 22.82
C ILE A 265 3.90 -15.37 22.09
N ASN A 266 4.33 -16.61 21.83
CA ASN A 266 5.53 -16.82 21.01
C ASN A 266 5.29 -16.30 19.59
N LEU A 267 6.31 -15.72 18.98
CA LEU A 267 6.24 -15.32 17.58
C LEU A 267 6.95 -16.38 16.71
N GLU A 268 6.14 -17.29 16.18
CA GLU A 268 6.55 -18.47 15.40
C GLU A 268 5.79 -18.49 14.06
N VAL A 269 6.46 -18.12 12.97
CA VAL A 269 5.80 -17.89 11.68
C VAL A 269 6.47 -18.60 10.52
N ASP A 270 5.66 -19.25 9.69
CA ASP A 270 5.98 -19.68 8.34
C ASP A 270 5.43 -18.68 7.32
N HIS A 271 6.32 -18.04 6.56
CA HIS A 271 5.97 -17.13 5.47
C HIS A 271 6.63 -17.62 4.18
N TYR A 272 5.89 -18.37 3.36
CA TYR A 272 6.48 -19.03 2.19
C TYR A 272 5.61 -19.01 0.94
N ASN A 273 6.23 -19.05 -0.24
CA ASN A 273 5.54 -19.08 -1.53
C ASN A 273 4.52 -17.97 -1.76
N ASN A 274 4.65 -16.84 -1.07
CA ASN A 274 3.87 -15.63 -1.34
C ASN A 274 4.47 -14.85 -2.51
N VAL A 275 3.65 -14.04 -3.17
CA VAL A 275 4.08 -13.04 -4.15
C VAL A 275 3.93 -11.66 -3.53
N VAL A 276 5.03 -10.92 -3.44
CA VAL A 276 5.05 -9.53 -2.99
C VAL A 276 5.32 -8.65 -4.20
N TYR A 277 4.37 -7.78 -4.54
CA TYR A 277 4.42 -6.94 -5.74
C TYR A 277 4.20 -5.46 -5.42
N ASP A 278 4.96 -4.59 -6.09
CA ASP A 278 4.85 -3.13 -5.98
C ASP A 278 4.86 -2.65 -4.53
N HIS A 279 5.77 -3.21 -3.72
CA HIS A 279 5.95 -2.82 -2.33
C HIS A 279 6.57 -1.42 -2.28
N GLY A 280 5.83 -0.43 -1.77
CA GLY A 280 6.12 0.98 -1.94
C GLY A 280 7.38 1.45 -1.20
N TYR A 281 7.22 1.85 0.06
CA TYR A 281 8.28 2.50 0.84
C TYR A 281 8.86 1.62 1.96
N THR A 282 8.30 0.41 2.17
CA THR A 282 8.91 -0.66 2.99
C THR A 282 8.59 -2.03 2.41
N SER A 283 9.33 -3.06 2.82
CA SER A 283 9.10 -4.48 2.49
C SER A 283 8.51 -5.23 3.71
N VAL A 284 8.82 -6.51 3.88
CA VAL A 284 8.58 -7.26 5.13
C VAL A 284 9.42 -6.66 6.25
N TYR A 285 8.84 -6.47 7.44
CA TYR A 285 9.60 -5.97 8.60
C TYR A 285 9.02 -6.41 9.95
N GLY A 286 9.69 -6.06 11.06
CA GLY A 286 9.23 -6.36 12.42
C GLY A 286 9.92 -7.58 13.02
N GLY A 287 9.17 -8.41 13.73
CA GLY A 287 9.65 -9.64 14.36
C GLY A 287 10.49 -9.40 15.61
N GLU A 288 10.13 -8.37 16.39
CA GLU A 288 10.78 -8.07 17.66
C GLU A 288 10.76 -9.32 18.57
N TRP A 289 11.94 -9.75 19.02
CA TRP A 289 12.13 -10.94 19.88
C TRP A 289 11.53 -12.25 19.35
N ALA A 290 11.41 -12.40 18.03
CA ALA A 290 10.81 -13.60 17.44
C ALA A 290 11.46 -14.91 17.91
N ASN A 291 10.62 -15.87 18.30
CA ASN A 291 11.04 -17.23 18.65
C ASN A 291 11.53 -18.00 17.42
N GLY A 292 10.95 -17.71 16.25
CA GLY A 292 11.44 -18.21 14.96
C GLY A 292 10.53 -17.81 13.80
N ILE A 293 11.04 -17.06 12.83
CA ILE A 293 10.32 -16.70 11.61
C ILE A 293 11.06 -17.27 10.39
N ASN A 294 10.33 -18.00 9.56
CA ASN A 294 10.81 -18.54 8.29
C ASN A 294 10.28 -17.70 7.13
N ILE A 295 11.18 -17.17 6.30
CA ILE A 295 10.88 -16.47 5.05
C ILE A 295 11.45 -17.31 3.91
N MET A 296 10.60 -18.09 3.25
CA MET A 296 11.05 -19.15 2.34
C MET A 296 10.40 -19.08 0.97
N ASN A 297 11.20 -19.08 -0.09
CA ASN A 297 10.71 -19.26 -1.46
C ASN A 297 9.55 -18.31 -1.87
N ASN A 298 9.54 -17.09 -1.33
CA ASN A 298 8.63 -16.03 -1.77
C ASN A 298 9.20 -15.37 -3.04
N PHE A 299 8.32 -14.81 -3.86
CA PHE A 299 8.68 -14.06 -5.07
C PHE A 299 8.42 -12.57 -4.84
N TYR A 300 9.47 -11.77 -4.85
CA TYR A 300 9.41 -10.32 -4.73
C TYR A 300 9.59 -9.71 -6.11
N LYS A 301 8.62 -8.88 -6.52
CA LYS A 301 8.65 -8.14 -7.78
C LYS A 301 8.47 -6.65 -7.47
N PRO A 302 9.56 -5.86 -7.48
CA PRO A 302 9.44 -4.40 -7.46
C PRO A 302 8.51 -3.91 -8.57
N GLY A 303 7.66 -2.95 -8.24
CA GLY A 303 6.70 -2.34 -9.18
C GLY A 303 6.92 -0.84 -9.32
N PRO A 304 6.06 -0.13 -10.07
CA PRO A 304 6.24 1.29 -10.37
C PRO A 304 6.34 2.21 -9.15
N THR A 305 5.71 1.84 -8.02
CA THR A 305 5.74 2.60 -6.78
C THR A 305 6.91 2.24 -5.88
N THR A 306 7.52 1.07 -6.06
CA THR A 306 8.64 0.59 -5.22
C THR A 306 9.80 1.56 -5.28
N LEU A 307 10.23 2.06 -4.12
CA LEU A 307 11.41 2.92 -4.04
C LEU A 307 12.68 2.12 -4.39
N GLY A 308 13.60 2.75 -5.13
CA GLY A 308 14.84 2.10 -5.58
C GLY A 308 15.66 1.45 -4.44
N GLU A 309 15.69 2.07 -3.27
CA GLU A 309 16.39 1.55 -2.08
C GLU A 309 15.67 0.37 -1.40
N VAL A 310 14.37 0.19 -1.66
CA VAL A 310 13.50 -0.84 -1.09
C VAL A 310 13.37 -2.04 -2.03
N ALA A 311 13.55 -1.83 -3.34
CA ALA A 311 13.50 -2.88 -4.36
C ALA A 311 14.31 -4.16 -4.01
N PRO A 312 15.55 -4.11 -3.50
CA PRO A 312 16.31 -5.31 -3.16
C PRO A 312 15.96 -5.94 -1.78
N VAL A 313 15.06 -5.34 -1.00
CA VAL A 313 14.84 -5.72 0.41
C VAL A 313 13.84 -6.87 0.52
N VAL A 314 14.31 -7.99 1.09
CA VAL A 314 13.49 -9.15 1.47
C VAL A 314 12.91 -8.98 2.87
N LEU A 315 13.72 -8.47 3.80
CA LEU A 315 13.35 -8.32 5.22
C LEU A 315 14.08 -7.13 5.85
N SER A 316 13.36 -6.32 6.62
CA SER A 316 13.94 -5.34 7.56
C SER A 316 13.66 -5.79 8.99
N ALA A 317 14.59 -6.53 9.57
CA ALA A 317 14.39 -7.14 10.87
C ALA A 317 14.47 -6.09 11.99
N ASN A 318 13.62 -6.23 13.00
CA ASN A 318 13.61 -5.39 14.19
C ASN A 318 14.33 -6.09 15.36
N ARG A 319 14.31 -5.51 16.57
CA ARG A 319 15.05 -5.91 17.78
C ARG A 319 15.19 -7.43 17.98
N GLY A 320 16.31 -7.99 17.52
CA GLY A 320 16.68 -9.39 17.72
C GLY A 320 15.82 -10.40 16.96
N GLY A 321 15.50 -11.52 17.63
CA GLY A 321 14.71 -12.62 17.06
C GLY A 321 15.52 -13.63 16.25
N GLN A 322 14.91 -14.78 16.00
CA GLN A 322 15.47 -15.89 15.22
C GLN A 322 14.81 -15.96 13.84
N TRP A 323 15.63 -16.05 12.79
CA TRP A 323 15.18 -15.91 11.40
C TRP A 323 15.82 -16.94 10.49
N TYR A 324 15.01 -17.65 9.73
CA TYR A 324 15.47 -18.44 8.58
C TYR A 324 15.01 -17.76 7.29
N VAL A 325 15.96 -17.33 6.45
CA VAL A 325 15.66 -16.60 5.20
C VAL A 325 16.37 -17.29 4.03
N ALA A 326 15.62 -17.99 3.18
CA ALA A 326 16.20 -18.78 2.08
C ALA A 326 15.27 -18.98 0.88
N GLY A 327 15.86 -19.15 -0.30
CA GLY A 327 15.15 -19.51 -1.54
C GLY A 327 14.22 -18.44 -2.12
N ASN A 328 14.18 -17.25 -1.52
CA ASN A 328 13.40 -16.12 -2.02
C ASN A 328 14.03 -15.59 -3.32
N GLN A 329 13.17 -15.18 -4.26
CA GLN A 329 13.59 -14.58 -5.53
C GLN A 329 13.16 -13.12 -5.56
N VAL A 330 14.06 -12.25 -6.00
CA VAL A 330 13.79 -10.81 -6.16
C VAL A 330 14.06 -10.44 -7.62
N GLU A 331 13.00 -10.13 -8.36
CA GLU A 331 13.08 -9.72 -9.76
C GLU A 331 13.94 -8.46 -9.89
N GLY A 332 14.83 -8.42 -10.90
CA GLY A 332 15.80 -7.33 -11.08
C GLY A 332 17.03 -7.37 -10.17
N HIS A 333 17.05 -8.24 -9.15
CA HIS A 333 18.15 -8.33 -8.16
C HIS A 333 18.72 -9.77 -8.07
N PRO A 334 19.48 -10.22 -9.08
CA PRO A 334 20.01 -11.59 -9.12
C PRO A 334 21.00 -11.90 -7.99
N ASP A 335 21.68 -10.89 -7.44
CA ASP A 335 22.62 -11.07 -6.35
C ASP A 335 21.93 -11.29 -4.99
N VAL A 336 20.79 -10.64 -4.75
CA VAL A 336 19.89 -10.93 -3.61
C VAL A 336 19.21 -12.28 -3.79
N THR A 337 18.78 -12.61 -5.01
CA THR A 337 18.20 -13.93 -5.33
C THR A 337 19.19 -15.06 -5.06
N ALA A 338 20.46 -14.90 -5.46
CA ALA A 338 21.51 -15.89 -5.19
C ALA A 338 21.89 -15.96 -3.69
N HIS A 339 21.81 -14.83 -2.98
CA HIS A 339 22.23 -14.71 -1.59
C HIS A 339 21.25 -13.82 -0.80
N ASN A 340 20.15 -14.39 -0.32
CA ASN A 340 19.07 -13.64 0.34
C ASN A 340 19.53 -12.78 1.52
N ARG A 341 20.64 -13.13 2.18
CA ARG A 341 21.28 -12.31 3.23
C ARG A 341 21.55 -10.86 2.80
N ARG A 342 21.79 -10.61 1.51
CA ARG A 342 22.00 -9.25 0.96
C ARG A 342 20.73 -8.40 0.95
N GLY A 343 19.56 -9.04 0.98
CA GLY A 343 18.26 -8.38 1.08
C GLY A 343 17.78 -8.18 2.52
N ILE A 344 18.61 -8.46 3.54
CA ILE A 344 18.28 -8.26 4.95
C ILE A 344 18.83 -6.91 5.43
N ARG A 345 17.96 -6.03 5.94
CA ARG A 345 18.37 -4.88 6.74
C ARG A 345 18.43 -5.29 8.21
N TYR A 346 19.60 -5.08 8.83
CA TYR A 346 19.88 -5.50 10.21
C TYR A 346 19.66 -4.36 11.20
N PRO A 347 19.02 -4.61 12.35
CA PRO A 347 18.87 -3.62 13.41
C PRO A 347 20.18 -3.45 14.19
N ILE A 348 20.25 -2.38 14.99
CA ILE A 348 21.29 -2.24 16.02
C ILE A 348 21.19 -3.44 16.98
N GLY A 349 22.30 -4.15 17.17
CA GLY A 349 22.36 -5.39 17.95
C GLY A 349 22.20 -6.68 17.14
N GLY A 350 21.83 -6.58 15.85
CA GLY A 350 21.72 -7.72 14.94
C GLY A 350 20.52 -8.63 15.22
N ILE A 351 20.53 -9.79 14.56
CA ILE A 351 19.53 -10.87 14.67
C ILE A 351 20.23 -12.23 14.76
N VAL A 352 19.49 -13.28 15.11
CA VAL A 352 19.97 -14.66 15.02
C VAL A 352 19.53 -15.27 13.69
N GLU A 353 20.47 -15.52 12.79
CA GLU A 353 20.21 -16.23 11.53
C GLU A 353 20.28 -17.74 11.76
N LEU A 354 19.17 -18.44 11.51
CA LEU A 354 19.04 -19.88 11.60
C LEU A 354 19.58 -20.55 10.32
N THR A 355 20.21 -21.72 10.46
CA THR A 355 20.71 -22.51 9.33
C THR A 355 19.66 -23.46 8.74
N GLU A 356 18.61 -23.75 9.50
CA GLU A 356 17.46 -24.57 9.12
C GLU A 356 16.17 -23.85 9.52
N PRO A 357 15.05 -24.09 8.83
CA PRO A 357 13.78 -23.49 9.20
C PRO A 357 13.35 -23.89 10.63
N GLN A 358 12.81 -22.94 11.39
CA GLN A 358 12.08 -23.22 12.62
C GLN A 358 10.95 -24.23 12.30
N PRO A 359 10.80 -25.34 13.04
CA PRO A 359 9.74 -26.30 12.80
C PRO A 359 8.38 -25.69 13.19
N ILE A 360 7.46 -25.64 12.22
CA ILE A 360 6.06 -25.25 12.44
C ILE A 360 5.16 -26.40 11.95
N PRO A 361 4.20 -26.87 12.75
CA PRO A 361 3.33 -27.99 12.36
C PRO A 361 2.52 -27.70 11.09
N GLY A 362 2.25 -28.75 10.32
CA GLY A 362 1.29 -28.70 9.22
C GLY A 362 1.80 -28.05 7.93
N ARG A 363 3.05 -27.57 7.87
CA ARG A 363 3.68 -27.04 6.64
C ARG A 363 3.50 -28.00 5.45
N GLY A 364 3.02 -27.46 4.34
CA GLY A 364 2.86 -28.17 3.07
C GLY A 364 4.14 -28.23 2.23
N ASP A 365 3.98 -28.64 0.97
CA ASP A 365 5.10 -28.74 0.03
C ASP A 365 5.55 -27.35 -0.43
N ILE A 366 6.82 -27.02 -0.18
CA ILE A 366 7.40 -25.75 -0.60
C ILE A 366 7.75 -25.81 -2.10
N GLN A 367 7.18 -24.91 -2.88
CA GLN A 367 7.49 -24.72 -4.29
C GLN A 367 8.72 -23.83 -4.48
N ALA A 368 9.39 -23.92 -5.64
CA ALA A 368 10.35 -22.89 -6.03
C ALA A 368 9.63 -21.53 -6.20
N ALA A 369 10.27 -20.42 -5.84
CA ALA A 369 9.63 -19.08 -5.86
C ALA A 369 8.98 -18.72 -7.21
N ALA A 370 9.64 -19.03 -8.33
CA ALA A 370 9.06 -18.81 -9.67
C ALA A 370 7.80 -19.66 -9.95
N LYS A 371 7.73 -20.89 -9.43
CA LYS A 371 6.52 -21.72 -9.57
C LYS A 371 5.38 -21.20 -8.67
N ALA A 372 5.74 -20.75 -7.47
CA ALA A 372 4.80 -20.10 -6.57
C ALA A 372 4.20 -18.84 -7.22
N TYR A 373 5.01 -18.03 -7.91
CA TYR A 373 4.53 -16.87 -8.67
C TYR A 373 3.41 -17.23 -9.67
N ASP A 374 3.64 -18.25 -10.50
CA ASP A 374 2.64 -18.70 -11.48
C ASP A 374 1.38 -19.26 -10.80
N ALA A 375 1.56 -20.05 -9.75
CA ALA A 375 0.46 -20.66 -9.01
C ALA A 375 -0.40 -19.61 -8.28
N VAL A 376 0.22 -18.64 -7.62
CA VAL A 376 -0.47 -17.56 -6.89
C VAL A 376 -1.27 -16.70 -7.86
N LEU A 377 -0.69 -16.28 -8.98
CA LEU A 377 -1.42 -15.46 -9.96
C LEU A 377 -2.57 -16.19 -10.66
N ALA A 378 -2.56 -17.53 -10.66
CA ALA A 378 -3.67 -18.31 -11.17
C ALA A 378 -4.79 -18.43 -10.13
N ASN A 379 -4.44 -18.71 -8.87
CA ASN A 379 -5.40 -19.25 -7.91
C ASN A 379 -5.76 -18.30 -6.76
N ALA A 380 -4.92 -17.33 -6.39
CA ALA A 380 -5.16 -16.53 -5.18
C ALA A 380 -6.38 -15.60 -5.29
N GLY A 381 -7.05 -15.36 -4.16
CA GLY A 381 -8.21 -14.49 -3.99
C GLY A 381 -9.55 -15.20 -4.09
N ALA A 382 -10.63 -14.43 -3.93
CA ALA A 382 -12.00 -14.92 -4.11
C ALA A 382 -12.28 -15.16 -5.60
N ILE A 383 -11.90 -16.35 -6.08
CA ILE A 383 -12.10 -16.78 -7.49
C ILE A 383 -13.41 -17.54 -7.73
N LEU A 384 -14.12 -17.90 -6.65
CA LEU A 384 -15.44 -18.53 -6.70
C LEU A 384 -16.53 -17.54 -6.25
N PRO A 385 -17.70 -17.54 -6.90
CA PRO A 385 -18.00 -18.21 -8.18
C PRO A 385 -17.18 -17.65 -9.36
N LYS A 386 -16.72 -16.41 -9.25
CA LYS A 386 -15.91 -15.70 -10.26
C LYS A 386 -14.89 -14.81 -9.57
N ARG A 387 -13.72 -14.62 -10.19
CA ARG A 387 -12.80 -13.52 -9.83
C ARG A 387 -13.39 -12.21 -10.35
N ASP A 388 -13.54 -11.21 -9.49
CA ASP A 388 -14.13 -9.94 -9.90
C ASP A 388 -13.16 -9.03 -10.66
N ALA A 389 -13.68 -7.91 -11.17
CA ALA A 389 -12.93 -7.00 -12.02
C ALA A 389 -11.74 -6.32 -11.33
N ALA A 390 -11.80 -6.10 -10.01
CA ALA A 390 -10.73 -5.46 -9.26
C ALA A 390 -9.58 -6.45 -8.98
N ASP A 391 -9.89 -7.67 -8.53
CA ASP A 391 -8.87 -8.69 -8.31
C ASP A 391 -8.22 -9.13 -9.64
N ALA A 392 -9.01 -9.19 -10.72
CA ALA A 392 -8.48 -9.46 -12.06
C ALA A 392 -7.50 -8.38 -12.52
N ARG A 393 -7.79 -7.10 -12.25
CA ARG A 393 -6.86 -6.00 -12.53
C ARG A 393 -5.54 -6.17 -11.78
N VAL A 394 -5.61 -6.42 -10.48
CA VAL A 394 -4.40 -6.56 -9.63
C VAL A 394 -3.53 -7.71 -10.13
N VAL A 395 -4.12 -8.86 -10.48
CA VAL A 395 -3.37 -9.99 -11.07
C VAL A 395 -2.72 -9.60 -12.40
N GLU A 396 -3.43 -8.91 -13.28
CA GLU A 396 -2.87 -8.44 -14.55
C GLU A 396 -1.78 -7.37 -14.37
N GLU A 397 -1.90 -6.51 -13.37
CA GLU A 397 -0.90 -5.52 -13.01
C GLU A 397 0.40 -6.18 -12.54
N VAL A 398 0.29 -7.22 -11.71
CA VAL A 398 1.45 -8.03 -11.29
C VAL A 398 2.10 -8.70 -12.50
N ARG A 399 1.31 -9.29 -13.41
CA ARG A 399 1.84 -9.91 -14.63
C ARG A 399 2.61 -8.91 -15.49
N ASN A 400 2.04 -7.73 -15.69
CA ASN A 400 2.56 -6.73 -16.62
C ASN A 400 3.60 -5.77 -16.01
N GLY A 401 3.79 -5.78 -14.69
CA GLY A 401 4.67 -4.80 -14.02
C GLY A 401 4.09 -3.38 -14.06
N THR A 402 2.77 -3.25 -13.98
CA THR A 402 2.04 -1.98 -14.01
C THR A 402 1.26 -1.73 -12.71
N GLY A 403 0.50 -0.64 -12.63
CA GLY A 403 -0.26 -0.26 -11.42
C GLY A 403 0.49 0.75 -10.57
N ARG A 404 -0.07 1.08 -9.41
CA ARG A 404 0.51 2.00 -8.42
C ARG A 404 -0.18 1.86 -7.07
N LEU A 405 0.39 2.47 -6.03
CA LEU A 405 -0.37 2.83 -4.84
C LEU A 405 -1.48 3.85 -5.18
N ILE A 406 -2.65 3.62 -4.61
CA ILE A 406 -3.84 4.45 -4.79
C ILE A 406 -4.21 5.14 -3.48
N ASN A 407 -4.90 6.27 -3.59
CA ASN A 407 -5.38 7.03 -2.43
C ASN A 407 -6.86 6.76 -2.12
N SER A 408 -7.59 6.20 -3.09
CA SER A 408 -9.01 5.87 -3.00
C SER A 408 -9.34 4.77 -4.00
N GLN A 409 -10.28 3.89 -3.66
CA GLN A 409 -10.86 2.91 -4.61
C GLN A 409 -11.40 3.59 -5.87
N LYS A 410 -11.78 4.88 -5.79
CA LYS A 410 -12.25 5.67 -6.93
C LYS A 410 -11.18 5.86 -8.00
N GLU A 411 -9.89 5.83 -7.65
CA GLU A 411 -8.81 5.97 -8.65
C GLU A 411 -8.73 4.77 -9.61
N VAL A 412 -9.38 3.66 -9.26
CA VAL A 412 -9.37 2.39 -9.99
C VAL A 412 -10.77 1.91 -10.38
N GLY A 413 -11.75 2.82 -10.45
CA GLY A 413 -13.11 2.50 -10.92
C GLY A 413 -14.13 2.16 -9.82
N GLY A 414 -13.72 2.19 -8.55
CA GLY A 414 -14.62 1.94 -7.40
C GLY A 414 -14.99 0.46 -7.23
N TYR A 415 -16.00 0.22 -6.39
CA TYR A 415 -16.52 -1.12 -6.12
C TYR A 415 -17.05 -1.79 -7.40
N PRO A 416 -16.58 -3.01 -7.74
CA PRO A 416 -17.15 -3.76 -8.86
C PRO A 416 -18.62 -4.10 -8.58
N GLU A 417 -19.44 -4.05 -9.62
CA GLU A 417 -20.78 -4.60 -9.56
C GLU A 417 -20.70 -6.13 -9.51
N LEU A 418 -21.20 -6.73 -8.42
CA LEU A 418 -21.33 -8.17 -8.29
C LEU A 418 -22.75 -8.58 -8.70
N VAL A 419 -22.90 -9.03 -9.94
CA VAL A 419 -24.19 -9.35 -10.55
C VAL A 419 -24.94 -10.40 -9.72
N GLN A 420 -26.21 -10.14 -9.44
CA GLN A 420 -27.08 -11.09 -8.77
C GLN A 420 -27.67 -12.11 -9.74
N THR A 421 -27.60 -13.39 -9.39
CA THR A 421 -28.34 -14.46 -10.06
C THR A 421 -29.12 -15.26 -9.04
N GLU A 422 -30.07 -16.07 -9.53
CA GLU A 422 -30.83 -16.97 -8.67
C GLU A 422 -29.90 -18.02 -8.04
N ALA A 423 -30.09 -18.29 -6.74
CA ALA A 423 -29.41 -19.39 -6.07
C ALA A 423 -29.99 -20.73 -6.54
N PRO A 424 -29.18 -21.79 -6.66
CA PRO A 424 -29.70 -23.13 -6.96
C PRO A 424 -30.80 -23.54 -5.98
N VAL A 425 -31.81 -24.25 -6.47
CA VAL A 425 -32.88 -24.80 -5.63
C VAL A 425 -32.28 -25.77 -4.60
N ASP A 426 -32.73 -25.63 -3.36
CA ASP A 426 -32.39 -26.40 -2.17
C ASP A 426 -33.72 -26.50 -1.40
N SER A 427 -34.38 -27.65 -1.50
CA SER A 427 -35.78 -27.84 -1.11
C SER A 427 -35.98 -28.05 0.38
N ASP A 428 -34.98 -28.54 1.10
CA ASP A 428 -35.02 -28.77 2.55
C ASP A 428 -34.14 -27.80 3.36
N HIS A 429 -33.43 -26.90 2.68
CA HIS A 429 -32.61 -25.83 3.26
C HIS A 429 -31.42 -26.35 4.06
N ASP A 430 -30.83 -27.46 3.62
CA ASP A 430 -29.64 -28.06 4.24
C ASP A 430 -28.31 -27.49 3.70
N GLY A 431 -28.37 -26.58 2.73
CA GLY A 431 -27.22 -25.92 2.11
C GLY A 431 -26.62 -26.67 0.94
N ILE A 432 -27.19 -27.80 0.55
CA ILE A 432 -26.85 -28.58 -0.65
C ILE A 432 -27.97 -28.41 -1.69
N PRO A 433 -27.65 -28.08 -2.94
CA PRO A 433 -28.67 -28.03 -3.98
C PRO A 433 -29.23 -29.41 -4.36
N ASP A 434 -30.54 -29.49 -4.65
CA ASP A 434 -31.26 -30.72 -5.02
C ASP A 434 -30.55 -31.52 -6.14
N TRP A 435 -29.96 -30.81 -7.11
CA TRP A 435 -29.27 -31.43 -8.24
C TRP A 435 -28.00 -32.17 -7.81
N TRP A 436 -27.29 -31.65 -6.81
CA TRP A 436 -26.06 -32.26 -6.31
C TRP A 436 -26.39 -33.45 -5.44
N GLU A 437 -27.43 -33.34 -4.61
CA GLU A 437 -27.95 -34.44 -3.80
C GLU A 437 -28.37 -35.63 -4.65
N THR A 438 -29.22 -35.39 -5.66
CA THR A 438 -29.66 -36.41 -6.60
C THR A 438 -28.47 -37.07 -7.31
N ALA A 439 -27.46 -36.28 -7.71
CA ALA A 439 -26.27 -36.78 -8.37
C ALA A 439 -25.37 -37.65 -7.45
N ASN A 440 -25.47 -37.46 -6.13
CA ASN A 440 -24.70 -38.19 -5.13
C ASN A 440 -25.52 -39.22 -4.33
N GLY A 441 -26.78 -39.47 -4.73
CA GLY A 441 -27.65 -40.49 -4.14
C GLY A 441 -28.27 -40.12 -2.79
N LEU A 442 -28.44 -38.82 -2.54
CA LEU A 442 -29.11 -38.22 -1.38
C LEU A 442 -30.58 -37.89 -1.71
N ASP A 443 -31.41 -37.59 -0.70
CA ASP A 443 -32.82 -37.24 -0.87
C ASP A 443 -33.01 -35.73 -0.72
N PRO A 444 -33.40 -34.99 -1.77
CA PRO A 444 -33.57 -33.53 -1.73
C PRO A 444 -34.63 -32.97 -0.76
N ASN A 445 -35.21 -33.82 0.09
CA ASN A 445 -36.18 -33.43 1.11
C ASN A 445 -35.76 -33.90 2.52
N ASP A 446 -34.56 -34.47 2.69
CA ASP A 446 -34.01 -34.94 3.96
C ASP A 446 -32.91 -34.00 4.48
N PRO A 447 -33.24 -33.01 5.34
CA PRO A 447 -32.27 -32.01 5.78
C PRO A 447 -31.15 -32.55 6.68
N SER A 448 -31.17 -33.86 6.97
CA SER A 448 -30.07 -34.55 7.66
C SER A 448 -28.94 -34.96 6.72
N ASP A 449 -29.12 -34.88 5.40
CA ASP A 449 -28.13 -35.23 4.40
C ASP A 449 -26.85 -34.40 4.53
N ALA A 450 -26.96 -33.09 4.73
CA ALA A 450 -25.85 -32.18 5.01
C ALA A 450 -24.87 -32.66 6.08
N GLN A 451 -25.36 -33.24 7.19
CA GLN A 451 -24.51 -33.69 8.31
C GLN A 451 -24.04 -35.15 8.19
N LYS A 452 -24.58 -35.94 7.26
CA LYS A 452 -24.11 -37.33 7.04
C LYS A 452 -22.65 -37.33 6.62
N VAL A 453 -21.86 -38.20 7.24
CA VAL A 453 -20.42 -38.34 6.97
C VAL A 453 -20.22 -39.31 5.80
N ALA A 454 -19.57 -38.83 4.74
CA ALA A 454 -19.22 -39.63 3.58
C ALA A 454 -17.98 -40.52 3.87
N PRO A 455 -17.68 -41.52 3.01
CA PRO A 455 -16.57 -42.45 3.25
C PRO A 455 -15.17 -41.81 3.38
N ASN A 456 -15.00 -40.58 2.88
CA ASN A 456 -13.75 -39.81 2.99
C ASN A 456 -13.62 -39.04 4.31
N GLY A 457 -14.60 -39.13 5.22
CA GLY A 457 -14.60 -38.51 6.54
C GLY A 457 -15.23 -37.12 6.61
N TYR A 458 -15.46 -36.45 5.49
CA TYR A 458 -16.13 -35.15 5.42
C TYR A 458 -17.66 -35.34 5.37
N THR A 459 -18.44 -34.34 5.81
CA THR A 459 -19.89 -34.38 5.60
C THR A 459 -20.25 -34.19 4.12
N TYR A 460 -21.46 -34.57 3.71
CA TYR A 460 -21.90 -34.32 2.33
C TYR A 460 -21.95 -32.83 2.00
N LEU A 461 -22.31 -31.96 2.96
CA LEU A 461 -22.22 -30.51 2.78
C LEU A 461 -20.78 -30.07 2.48
N GLU A 462 -19.80 -30.56 3.24
CA GLU A 462 -18.39 -30.25 2.97
C GLU A 462 -17.94 -30.78 1.60
N ASN A 463 -18.40 -31.96 1.18
CA ASN A 463 -18.11 -32.50 -0.15
C ASN A 463 -18.73 -31.64 -1.26
N TYR A 464 -19.96 -31.14 -1.07
CA TYR A 464 -20.56 -30.17 -1.99
C TYR A 464 -19.70 -28.91 -2.09
N LEU A 465 -19.37 -28.28 -0.95
CA LEU A 465 -18.55 -27.07 -0.89
C LEU A 465 -17.20 -27.22 -1.58
N ASN A 466 -16.57 -28.40 -1.48
CA ASN A 466 -15.28 -28.71 -2.08
C ASN A 466 -15.37 -29.16 -3.55
N SER A 467 -16.57 -29.45 -4.05
CA SER A 467 -16.81 -29.81 -5.46
C SER A 467 -17.00 -28.59 -6.37
N LEU A 468 -17.23 -27.41 -5.78
CA LEU A 468 -17.40 -26.16 -6.52
C LEU A 468 -16.09 -25.73 -7.18
N VAL A 469 -16.17 -25.41 -8.47
CA VAL A 469 -15.02 -25.04 -9.32
C VAL A 469 -15.23 -23.68 -9.98
N PRO A 470 -14.15 -22.90 -10.22
CA PRO A 470 -14.27 -21.56 -10.79
C PRO A 470 -14.76 -21.57 -12.22
N ASP A 471 -15.31 -20.43 -12.66
CA ASP A 471 -15.74 -20.23 -14.05
C ASP A 471 -14.60 -20.58 -15.04
N PRO A 472 -14.80 -21.56 -15.93
CA PRO A 472 -13.75 -22.06 -16.81
C PRO A 472 -13.32 -21.07 -17.91
N VAL A 473 -14.13 -20.03 -18.18
CA VAL A 473 -13.87 -19.07 -19.25
C VAL A 473 -12.72 -18.12 -18.88
N GLY A 474 -12.62 -17.74 -17.61
CA GLY A 474 -11.63 -16.78 -17.09
C GLY A 474 -11.97 -15.31 -17.41
N ASN A 475 -11.17 -14.38 -16.88
CA ASN A 475 -11.40 -12.94 -17.01
C ASN A 475 -10.92 -12.37 -18.36
N PRO A 476 -11.67 -11.44 -19.00
CA PRO A 476 -11.24 -10.79 -20.25
C PRO A 476 -9.97 -9.94 -20.08
N ALA A 477 -9.25 -9.67 -21.16
CA ALA A 477 -8.15 -8.72 -21.17
C ALA A 477 -8.65 -7.31 -21.56
N ILE A 478 -8.12 -6.26 -20.93
CA ILE A 478 -8.47 -4.86 -21.22
C ILE A 478 -7.27 -3.93 -20.96
N ARG A 479 -7.06 -2.96 -21.84
CA ARG A 479 -6.08 -1.87 -21.63
C ARG A 479 -6.52 -0.60 -22.33
N ILE A 480 -6.42 0.55 -21.64
CA ILE A 480 -6.54 1.86 -22.28
C ILE A 480 -5.29 2.11 -23.15
N THR A 481 -5.51 2.42 -24.42
CA THR A 481 -4.45 2.72 -25.39
C THR A 481 -4.29 4.20 -25.67
N SER A 482 -5.33 4.99 -25.40
CA SER A 482 -5.32 6.44 -25.43
C SER A 482 -6.40 6.94 -24.48
N PRO A 483 -6.16 7.98 -23.67
CA PRO A 483 -4.95 8.79 -23.61
C PRO A 483 -3.72 8.09 -23.00
N SER A 484 -2.58 8.77 -23.18
CA SER A 484 -1.31 8.63 -22.45
C SER A 484 -1.40 8.60 -20.92
N GLN A 485 -0.64 7.77 -20.20
CA GLN A 485 -0.33 8.07 -18.79
C GLN A 485 0.29 9.46 -18.69
N ASN A 486 -0.24 10.28 -17.79
CA ASN A 486 0.09 11.69 -17.56
C ASN A 486 -0.04 12.61 -18.78
N GLN A 487 -0.89 12.27 -19.76
CA GLN A 487 -1.13 13.13 -20.91
C GLN A 487 -1.77 14.45 -20.47
N THR A 488 -1.17 15.57 -20.92
CA THR A 488 -1.76 16.89 -20.76
C THR A 488 -2.70 17.20 -21.94
N ILE A 489 -3.91 17.64 -21.63
CA ILE A 489 -4.94 18.01 -22.59
C ILE A 489 -5.18 19.52 -22.44
N PRO A 490 -4.88 20.32 -23.48
CA PRO A 490 -5.09 21.76 -23.42
C PRO A 490 -6.60 22.08 -23.41
N GLY A 491 -7.06 22.72 -22.34
CA GLY A 491 -8.42 23.17 -22.13
C GLY A 491 -8.70 24.49 -22.84
N ARG A 492 -9.21 24.42 -24.08
CA ARG A 492 -9.95 25.53 -24.73
C ARG A 492 -11.40 25.57 -24.19
N THR A 493 -12.24 26.45 -24.70
CA THR A 493 -13.70 26.41 -24.42
C THR A 493 -14.24 25.03 -24.81
N ALA A 494 -14.62 24.21 -23.82
CA ALA A 494 -15.13 22.83 -23.94
C ALA A 494 -14.13 21.76 -24.46
N PRO A 495 -13.12 21.34 -23.67
CA PRO A 495 -12.22 20.26 -24.09
C PRO A 495 -12.97 18.93 -24.20
N THR A 496 -12.57 18.13 -25.18
CA THR A 496 -13.06 16.76 -25.39
C THR A 496 -11.90 15.79 -25.32
N VAL A 497 -12.05 14.72 -24.55
CA VAL A 497 -11.07 13.66 -24.39
C VAL A 497 -11.56 12.43 -25.14
N THR A 498 -10.76 11.94 -26.10
CA THR A 498 -11.04 10.66 -26.77
C THR A 498 -10.34 9.55 -26.02
N ILE A 499 -11.12 8.58 -25.53
CA ILE A 499 -10.61 7.44 -24.78
C ILE A 499 -10.82 6.20 -25.64
N LYS A 500 -9.77 5.39 -25.77
CA LYS A 500 -9.72 4.16 -26.56
C LYS A 500 -9.17 3.03 -25.71
N ALA A 501 -9.73 1.84 -25.89
CA ALA A 501 -9.22 0.65 -25.24
C ALA A 501 -9.16 -0.54 -26.20
N ASP A 502 -8.17 -1.40 -25.96
CA ASP A 502 -8.10 -2.73 -26.56
C ASP A 502 -8.66 -3.72 -25.54
N ALA A 503 -9.59 -4.56 -25.99
CA ALA A 503 -10.24 -5.56 -25.16
C ALA A 503 -10.33 -6.89 -25.91
N ALA A 504 -10.13 -7.99 -25.19
CA ALA A 504 -10.28 -9.35 -25.73
C ALA A 504 -10.97 -10.25 -24.71
N ALA A 505 -11.89 -11.11 -25.18
CA ALA A 505 -12.48 -12.13 -24.33
C ALA A 505 -11.45 -13.22 -23.98
N ALA A 506 -11.60 -13.85 -22.82
CA ALA A 506 -10.83 -15.02 -22.47
C ALA A 506 -11.33 -16.27 -23.20
N LYS A 507 -10.43 -17.24 -23.45
CA LYS A 507 -10.66 -18.62 -23.92
C LYS A 507 -12.05 -18.89 -24.55
N GLY A 508 -12.26 -18.50 -25.80
CA GLY A 508 -13.48 -18.83 -26.56
C GLY A 508 -14.76 -18.08 -26.13
N GLY A 509 -14.67 -17.21 -25.13
CA GLY A 509 -15.74 -16.30 -24.72
C GLY A 509 -15.99 -15.16 -25.71
N GLN A 510 -17.03 -14.38 -25.44
CA GLN A 510 -17.41 -13.21 -26.24
C GLN A 510 -17.60 -11.99 -25.34
N LEU A 511 -17.04 -10.85 -25.74
CA LEU A 511 -17.25 -9.59 -25.03
C LEU A 511 -18.69 -9.11 -25.18
N ALA A 512 -19.29 -8.68 -24.08
CA ALA A 512 -20.60 -8.03 -24.05
C ALA A 512 -20.47 -6.50 -24.17
N LYS A 513 -19.57 -5.89 -23.39
CA LYS A 513 -19.37 -4.44 -23.37
C LYS A 513 -17.98 -4.03 -22.84
N VAL A 514 -17.57 -2.81 -23.17
CA VAL A 514 -16.50 -2.06 -22.51
C VAL A 514 -17.07 -0.76 -21.95
N GLU A 515 -16.97 -0.56 -20.64
CA GLU A 515 -17.34 0.67 -19.93
C GLU A 515 -16.10 1.51 -19.66
N PHE A 516 -16.19 2.83 -19.75
CA PHE A 516 -15.10 3.77 -19.49
C PHE A 516 -15.46 4.64 -18.29
N PHE A 517 -14.50 4.87 -17.41
CA PHE A 517 -14.70 5.55 -16.13
C PHE A 517 -13.78 6.77 -15.99
N ALA A 518 -14.27 7.79 -15.30
CA ALA A 518 -13.45 8.84 -14.70
C ALA A 518 -13.69 8.82 -13.19
N GLY A 519 -12.68 8.42 -12.43
CA GLY A 519 -12.88 7.99 -11.04
C GLY A 519 -13.71 6.70 -11.01
N ASP A 520 -14.78 6.71 -10.22
CA ASP A 520 -15.79 5.65 -10.12
C ASP A 520 -17.02 5.88 -11.04
N GLN A 521 -17.06 6.99 -11.78
CA GLN A 521 -18.21 7.35 -12.61
C GLN A 521 -18.06 6.83 -14.03
N VAL A 522 -19.07 6.10 -14.53
CA VAL A 522 -19.16 5.71 -15.95
C VAL A 522 -19.37 6.94 -16.81
N ILE A 523 -18.42 7.21 -17.71
CA ILE A 523 -18.47 8.33 -18.67
C ILE A 523 -18.85 7.88 -20.09
N GLY A 524 -18.93 6.57 -20.34
CA GLY A 524 -19.49 6.01 -21.56
C GLY A 524 -19.28 4.51 -21.70
N THR A 525 -19.96 3.92 -22.69
CA THR A 525 -19.92 2.47 -22.95
C THR A 525 -19.81 2.22 -24.45
N ALA A 526 -19.02 1.22 -24.84
CA ALA A 526 -18.92 0.70 -26.19
C ALA A 526 -19.23 -0.80 -26.20
N SER A 527 -20.22 -1.22 -26.99
CA SER A 527 -20.62 -2.65 -27.10
C SER A 527 -19.94 -3.39 -28.25
N LYS A 528 -19.18 -2.70 -29.10
CA LYS A 528 -18.48 -3.27 -30.26
C LYS A 528 -17.14 -2.56 -30.49
N ALA A 529 -16.19 -3.29 -31.07
CA ALA A 529 -14.92 -2.72 -31.51
C ALA A 529 -15.13 -1.77 -32.72
N PRO A 530 -14.31 -0.70 -32.87
CA PRO A 530 -13.29 -0.26 -31.91
C PRO A 530 -13.92 0.31 -30.63
N TYR A 531 -13.41 -0.10 -29.46
CA TYR A 531 -13.93 0.36 -28.17
C TYR A 531 -13.38 1.75 -27.85
N GLN A 532 -14.21 2.77 -28.01
CA GLN A 532 -13.83 4.16 -27.78
C GLN A 532 -15.03 5.05 -27.45
N ILE A 533 -14.77 6.14 -26.72
CA ILE A 533 -15.75 7.19 -26.41
C ILE A 533 -15.16 8.60 -26.59
N GLN A 534 -16.04 9.60 -26.65
CA GLN A 534 -15.69 11.01 -26.56
C GLN A 534 -16.29 11.61 -25.28
N TRP A 535 -15.45 11.90 -24.29
CA TRP A 535 -15.85 12.59 -23.08
C TRP A 535 -15.76 14.10 -23.30
N LYS A 536 -16.92 14.77 -23.36
CA LYS A 536 -17.05 16.19 -23.76
C LYS A 536 -17.16 17.11 -22.54
N ASN A 537 -16.83 18.40 -22.74
CA ASN A 537 -16.95 19.46 -21.74
C ASN A 537 -16.19 19.14 -20.44
N VAL A 538 -15.01 18.54 -20.55
CA VAL A 538 -14.25 18.11 -19.38
C VAL A 538 -13.74 19.35 -18.63
N ALA A 539 -13.94 19.38 -17.31
CA ALA A 539 -13.49 20.50 -16.51
C ALA A 539 -11.95 20.52 -16.38
N ASP A 540 -11.41 21.65 -15.92
CA ASP A 540 -10.00 21.74 -15.54
C ASP A 540 -9.74 20.82 -14.33
N GLY A 541 -8.73 19.95 -14.43
CA GLY A 541 -8.47 18.98 -13.36
C GLY A 541 -7.54 17.84 -13.79
N SER A 542 -7.15 17.04 -12.81
CA SER A 542 -6.50 15.75 -13.03
C SER A 542 -7.54 14.64 -12.84
N TYR A 543 -7.52 13.64 -13.73
CA TYR A 543 -8.51 12.56 -13.73
C TYR A 543 -7.84 11.21 -13.83
N TRP A 544 -8.37 10.25 -13.07
CA TRP A 544 -8.07 8.83 -13.20
C TRP A 544 -9.04 8.19 -14.15
N LEU A 545 -8.53 7.62 -15.25
CA LEU A 545 -9.33 6.92 -16.25
C LEU A 545 -9.09 5.42 -16.15
N THR A 546 -10.17 4.65 -16.17
CA THR A 546 -10.12 3.20 -16.30
C THR A 546 -11.16 2.71 -17.31
N ALA A 547 -10.99 1.49 -17.78
CA ALA A 547 -11.99 0.81 -18.61
C ALA A 547 -12.29 -0.58 -18.04
N ARG A 548 -13.54 -1.03 -18.14
CA ARG A 548 -13.98 -2.36 -17.70
C ARG A 548 -14.48 -3.15 -18.89
N ALA A 549 -13.84 -4.27 -19.20
CA ALA A 549 -14.38 -5.24 -20.16
C ALA A 549 -15.22 -6.26 -19.41
N THR A 550 -16.43 -6.55 -19.92
CA THR A 550 -17.33 -7.58 -19.40
C THR A 550 -17.70 -8.53 -20.52
N ASP A 551 -17.60 -9.84 -20.28
CA ASP A 551 -18.01 -10.87 -21.21
C ASP A 551 -19.51 -11.22 -21.08
N GLN A 552 -20.01 -12.09 -21.97
CA GLN A 552 -21.42 -12.53 -21.95
C GLN A 552 -21.78 -13.40 -20.74
N ASN A 553 -20.79 -13.93 -20.02
CA ASN A 553 -21.00 -14.68 -18.78
C ASN A 553 -21.02 -13.77 -17.55
N GLY A 554 -20.74 -12.47 -17.71
CA GLY A 554 -20.65 -11.50 -16.62
C GLY A 554 -19.28 -11.46 -15.94
N THR A 555 -18.28 -12.18 -16.45
CA THR A 555 -16.90 -12.08 -15.96
C THR A 555 -16.28 -10.79 -16.48
N ALA A 556 -15.53 -10.08 -15.64
CA ALA A 556 -15.04 -8.75 -15.97
C ALA A 556 -13.60 -8.50 -15.48
N THR A 557 -12.94 -7.53 -16.10
CA THR A 557 -11.62 -7.02 -15.72
C THR A 557 -11.63 -5.51 -15.80
N GLN A 558 -11.09 -4.84 -14.78
CA GLN A 558 -10.78 -3.41 -14.83
C GLN A 558 -9.37 -3.21 -15.39
N SER A 559 -9.16 -2.20 -16.23
CA SER A 559 -7.82 -1.86 -16.70
C SER A 559 -6.99 -1.19 -15.60
N THR A 560 -5.67 -1.25 -15.71
CA THR A 560 -4.79 -0.30 -15.01
C THR A 560 -5.24 1.13 -15.24
N ALA A 561 -5.17 1.94 -14.18
CA ALA A 561 -5.57 3.33 -14.21
C ALA A 561 -4.60 4.19 -15.03
N VAL A 562 -5.15 5.09 -15.84
CA VAL A 562 -4.42 6.08 -16.63
C VAL A 562 -4.74 7.47 -16.09
N GLN A 563 -3.73 8.18 -15.59
CA GLN A 563 -3.90 9.57 -15.17
C GLN A 563 -3.80 10.52 -16.37
N ILE A 564 -4.65 11.54 -16.41
CA ILE A 564 -4.54 12.66 -17.36
C ILE A 564 -4.73 14.00 -16.66
N HIS A 565 -4.28 15.07 -17.32
CA HIS A 565 -4.39 16.44 -16.81
C HIS A 565 -5.04 17.35 -17.86
N VAL A 566 -6.27 17.79 -17.60
CA VAL A 566 -6.95 18.81 -18.39
C VAL A 566 -6.57 20.17 -17.82
N ASN A 567 -5.89 20.99 -18.62
CA ASN A 567 -5.29 22.25 -18.20
C ASN A 567 -5.90 23.43 -18.95
N LYS A 568 -6.68 24.25 -18.25
CA LYS A 568 -7.33 25.45 -18.78
C LYS A 568 -6.28 26.46 -19.28
N GLN A 569 -6.49 27.00 -20.48
CA GLN A 569 -5.59 27.97 -21.11
C GLN A 569 -6.21 29.37 -21.19
N VAL A 570 -6.41 30.03 -20.05
CA VAL A 570 -6.86 31.44 -19.99
C VAL A 570 -5.71 32.45 -19.81
N GLY A 571 -4.46 31.98 -19.77
CA GLY A 571 -3.27 32.81 -19.58
C GLY A 571 -3.08 33.26 -18.13
N THR A 572 -2.01 34.02 -17.87
CA THR A 572 -1.64 34.51 -16.53
C THR A 572 -1.36 36.00 -16.57
N THR A 573 -2.36 36.84 -16.85
CA THR A 573 -2.19 38.30 -17.09
C THR A 573 -1.23 38.96 -16.09
N GLY A 574 -0.15 39.55 -16.62
CA GLY A 574 0.90 40.20 -15.83
C GLY A 574 1.93 39.24 -15.20
N TRP A 575 1.87 37.94 -15.47
CA TRP A 575 2.80 36.91 -15.01
C TRP A 575 3.25 36.04 -16.18
N THR A 576 4.42 35.42 -16.05
CA THR A 576 4.94 34.43 -16.99
C THR A 576 4.78 33.04 -16.39
N SER A 577 4.14 32.12 -17.11
CA SER A 577 4.01 30.70 -16.74
C SER A 577 5.02 29.87 -17.55
N ALA A 578 5.99 29.28 -16.88
CA ALA A 578 7.00 28.43 -17.50
C ALA A 578 7.61 27.45 -16.49
N SER A 579 8.13 26.34 -17.00
CA SER A 579 8.87 25.39 -16.15
C SER A 579 10.31 25.87 -15.93
N VAL A 580 10.83 25.64 -14.72
CA VAL A 580 12.26 25.69 -14.41
C VAL A 580 12.79 24.27 -14.52
N GLY A 581 13.87 24.08 -15.27
CA GLY A 581 14.39 22.76 -15.59
C GLY A 581 13.51 22.02 -16.60
N ARG A 582 13.49 20.68 -16.50
CA ARG A 582 12.74 19.78 -17.38
C ARG A 582 11.87 18.84 -16.54
N PRO A 583 10.79 19.34 -15.92
CA PRO A 583 9.87 18.47 -15.18
C PRO A 583 9.30 17.40 -16.11
N PRO A 584 9.10 16.15 -15.64
CA PRO A 584 8.67 15.04 -16.50
C PRO A 584 7.36 15.29 -17.24
N VAL A 585 6.41 15.98 -16.60
CA VAL A 585 5.15 16.43 -17.20
C VAL A 585 5.12 17.96 -17.16
N PRO A 586 4.97 18.63 -18.31
CA PRO A 586 4.90 20.09 -18.33
C PRO A 586 3.77 20.64 -17.45
N GLY A 587 4.10 21.64 -16.65
CA GLY A 587 3.13 22.35 -15.84
C GLY A 587 2.28 23.34 -16.62
N SER A 588 1.33 23.95 -15.92
CA SER A 588 0.50 25.03 -16.46
C SER A 588 0.16 26.06 -15.39
N GLY A 589 -0.07 27.31 -15.81
CA GLY A 589 -0.59 28.38 -14.99
C GLY A 589 -1.81 29.01 -15.67
N SER A 590 -2.84 29.32 -14.89
CA SER A 590 -4.03 30.03 -15.37
C SER A 590 -4.56 30.99 -14.30
N LEU A 591 -4.89 32.22 -14.69
CA LEU A 591 -5.45 33.24 -13.82
C LEU A 591 -6.88 33.55 -14.28
N ASP A 592 -7.87 33.17 -13.48
CA ASP A 592 -9.30 33.36 -13.78
C ASP A 592 -10.04 33.90 -12.56
N GLY A 593 -10.83 34.95 -12.73
CA GLY A 593 -11.58 35.56 -11.62
C GLY A 593 -10.71 35.99 -10.41
N GLY A 594 -9.42 36.26 -10.62
CA GLY A 594 -8.46 36.58 -9.54
C GLY A 594 -7.86 35.36 -8.82
N ILE A 595 -8.19 34.14 -9.25
CA ILE A 595 -7.63 32.89 -8.74
C ILE A 595 -6.57 32.38 -9.73
N LEU A 596 -5.32 32.30 -9.27
CA LEU A 596 -4.24 31.66 -9.99
C LEU A 596 -4.24 30.16 -9.68
N THR A 597 -4.54 29.33 -10.67
CA THR A 597 -4.31 27.88 -10.61
C THR A 597 -2.96 27.57 -11.23
N ILE A 598 -2.08 26.91 -10.48
CA ILE A 598 -0.78 26.43 -10.95
C ILE A 598 -0.73 24.90 -10.81
N LYS A 599 -0.19 24.24 -11.83
CA LYS A 599 -0.02 22.79 -11.85
C LYS A 599 1.36 22.41 -12.38
N GLY A 600 1.91 21.29 -11.92
CA GLY A 600 3.22 20.84 -12.38
C GLY A 600 3.69 19.57 -11.70
N SER A 601 4.62 18.88 -12.37
CA SER A 601 5.37 17.76 -11.80
C SER A 601 6.81 18.19 -11.45
N GLY A 602 7.59 17.21 -11.00
CA GLY A 602 9.02 17.35 -10.75
C GLY A 602 9.31 17.52 -9.27
N ARG A 603 10.41 18.21 -8.94
CA ARG A 603 10.92 18.41 -7.59
C ARG A 603 11.64 19.74 -7.38
N ILE A 604 11.37 20.37 -6.24
CA ILE A 604 12.06 21.53 -5.64
C ILE A 604 12.95 21.00 -4.51
N TYR A 605 13.93 20.15 -4.85
CA TYR A 605 14.91 19.60 -3.91
C TYR A 605 16.24 19.35 -4.62
N GLY A 606 17.34 19.30 -3.85
CA GLY A 606 18.70 19.15 -4.39
C GLY A 606 19.25 20.42 -5.06
N ARG A 607 20.38 20.29 -5.75
CA ARG A 607 21.09 21.41 -6.42
C ARG A 607 20.48 21.85 -7.74
N THR A 608 19.56 21.07 -8.32
CA THR A 608 18.90 21.40 -9.60
C THR A 608 17.40 21.23 -9.45
N SER A 609 16.66 22.34 -9.52
CA SER A 609 15.21 22.36 -9.42
C SER A 609 14.56 21.97 -10.75
N ASN A 610 13.53 21.13 -10.72
CA ASN A 610 12.70 20.79 -11.87
C ASN A 610 11.24 20.96 -11.50
N PHE A 611 10.57 22.05 -11.86
CA PHE A 611 9.21 22.33 -11.37
C PHE A 611 8.50 23.36 -12.27
N HIS A 612 7.23 23.66 -11.99
CA HIS A 612 6.50 24.70 -12.71
C HIS A 612 6.41 26.02 -11.93
N TYR A 613 6.64 27.14 -12.62
CA TYR A 613 6.77 28.46 -12.02
C TYR A 613 5.89 29.50 -12.73
N VAL A 614 5.12 30.26 -11.96
CA VAL A 614 4.38 31.43 -12.46
C VAL A 614 4.94 32.68 -11.81
N TYR A 615 5.59 33.55 -12.59
CA TYR A 615 6.50 34.56 -12.03
C TYR A 615 6.47 35.91 -12.74
N ARG A 616 7.03 36.91 -12.05
CA ARG A 616 7.42 38.21 -12.59
C ARG A 616 8.93 38.39 -12.48
N LYS A 617 9.53 38.94 -13.54
CA LYS A 617 10.93 39.38 -13.52
C LYS A 617 10.99 40.83 -13.05
N LEU A 618 11.75 41.09 -12.00
CA LEU A 618 11.90 42.41 -11.40
C LEU A 618 13.37 42.83 -11.38
N GLN A 619 13.61 44.14 -11.31
CA GLN A 619 14.94 44.70 -11.09
C GLN A 619 15.24 44.73 -9.59
N VAL A 620 16.51 44.49 -9.24
CA VAL A 620 17.01 44.69 -7.89
C VAL A 620 16.91 46.18 -7.52
N GLY A 621 16.40 46.45 -6.31
CA GLY A 621 16.31 47.81 -5.76
C GLY A 621 17.63 48.33 -5.19
N GLY A 622 17.58 49.49 -4.55
CA GLY A 622 18.70 50.00 -3.76
C GLY A 622 18.83 49.27 -2.42
N ALA A 623 19.93 49.50 -1.69
CA ALA A 623 20.08 48.97 -0.34
C ALA A 623 18.89 49.42 0.54
N GLY A 624 18.28 48.48 1.26
CA GLY A 624 17.09 48.72 2.07
C GLY A 624 15.76 48.58 1.32
N SER A 625 15.74 48.47 0.00
CA SER A 625 14.52 48.17 -0.75
C SER A 625 13.95 46.81 -0.34
N VAL A 626 12.62 46.75 -0.15
CA VAL A 626 11.91 45.53 0.20
C VAL A 626 10.89 45.20 -0.88
N TRP A 627 10.92 43.97 -1.36
CA TRP A 627 9.84 43.40 -2.16
C TRP A 627 9.06 42.39 -1.32
N GLN A 628 7.74 42.44 -1.44
CA GLN A 628 6.82 41.57 -0.72
C GLN A 628 5.80 40.96 -1.68
N LEU A 629 5.65 39.64 -1.64
CA LEU A 629 4.53 38.93 -2.26
C LEU A 629 3.66 38.33 -1.15
N THR A 630 2.38 38.72 -1.12
CA THR A 630 1.36 38.16 -0.21
C THR A 630 0.25 37.51 -1.04
N THR A 631 -0.24 36.35 -0.59
CA THR A 631 -1.32 35.61 -1.24
C THR A 631 -2.10 34.78 -0.22
N ARG A 632 -3.32 34.36 -0.56
CA ARG A 632 -3.97 33.22 0.09
C ARG A 632 -3.75 31.97 -0.74
N LEU A 633 -3.42 30.85 -0.12
CA LEU A 633 -3.49 29.50 -0.67
C LEU A 633 -4.91 28.97 -0.40
N ASP A 634 -5.71 28.87 -1.46
CA ASP A 634 -7.10 28.43 -1.38
C ASP A 634 -7.22 26.91 -1.36
N LYS A 635 -6.36 26.23 -2.14
CA LYS A 635 -6.39 24.78 -2.32
C LYS A 635 -5.01 24.25 -2.68
N LEU A 636 -4.68 23.08 -2.14
CA LEU A 636 -3.56 22.24 -2.54
C LEU A 636 -4.05 20.79 -2.73
N GLY A 637 -3.75 20.17 -3.86
CA GLY A 637 -4.11 18.77 -4.11
C GLY A 637 -3.27 17.79 -3.28
N LYS A 638 -3.93 16.92 -2.53
CA LYS A 638 -3.32 15.77 -1.82
C LYS A 638 -3.34 14.55 -2.75
N VAL A 639 -2.35 14.45 -3.66
CA VAL A 639 -2.29 13.33 -4.63
C VAL A 639 -1.05 12.44 -4.45
N ALA A 640 0.01 12.98 -3.85
CA ALA A 640 1.23 12.24 -3.52
C ALA A 640 1.92 12.89 -2.32
N ASN A 641 2.78 12.12 -1.69
CA ASN A 641 3.59 12.58 -0.58
C ASN A 641 4.73 13.48 -1.08
N GLY A 642 5.06 14.52 -0.33
CA GLY A 642 6.07 15.51 -0.71
C GLY A 642 5.59 16.60 -1.67
N ILE A 643 4.32 16.57 -2.09
CA ILE A 643 3.73 17.66 -2.87
C ILE A 643 3.77 18.96 -2.07
N THR A 644 4.20 20.03 -2.71
CA THR A 644 4.21 21.36 -2.11
C THR A 644 3.87 22.45 -3.12
N ALA A 645 3.25 23.52 -2.63
CA ALA A 645 3.07 24.74 -3.40
C ALA A 645 3.23 25.98 -2.52
N GLY A 646 3.72 27.07 -3.10
CA GLY A 646 3.98 28.28 -2.35
C GLY A 646 4.65 29.37 -3.16
N LEU A 647 5.30 30.28 -2.45
CA LEU A 647 5.97 31.44 -3.00
C LEU A 647 7.46 31.15 -3.18
N MET A 648 8.05 31.65 -4.28
CA MET A 648 9.48 31.53 -4.55
C MET A 648 10.06 32.85 -5.04
N ILE A 649 11.25 33.17 -4.51
CA ILE A 649 12.14 34.19 -5.06
C ILE A 649 13.45 33.54 -5.48
N ARG A 650 13.89 33.81 -6.72
CA ARG A 650 15.03 33.17 -7.35
C ARG A 650 15.90 34.17 -8.11
N ASP A 651 17.21 33.95 -8.08
CA ASP A 651 18.18 34.84 -8.75
C ASP A 651 18.05 34.81 -10.28
N THR A 652 18.02 33.60 -10.87
CA THR A 652 17.84 33.39 -12.31
C THR A 652 16.93 32.19 -12.61
N LEU A 653 16.55 31.98 -13.87
CA LEU A 653 15.79 30.79 -14.28
C LEU A 653 16.65 29.54 -14.47
N ASP A 654 17.96 29.62 -14.19
CA ASP A 654 18.82 28.45 -14.16
C ASP A 654 18.33 27.46 -13.07
N PRO A 655 18.13 26.16 -13.39
CA PRO A 655 17.76 25.13 -12.42
C PRO A 655 18.65 25.08 -11.17
N ALA A 656 19.91 25.52 -11.25
CA ALA A 656 20.85 25.56 -10.13
C ALA A 656 20.94 26.92 -9.43
N ALA A 657 20.17 27.92 -9.87
CA ALA A 657 20.21 29.25 -9.26
C ALA A 657 19.79 29.22 -7.78
N PRO A 658 20.43 30.06 -6.92
CA PRO A 658 19.98 30.26 -5.55
C PRO A 658 18.52 30.74 -5.50
N PHE A 659 17.77 30.21 -4.53
CA PHE A 659 16.38 30.60 -4.29
C PHE A 659 16.03 30.54 -2.81
N MET A 660 15.00 31.30 -2.44
CA MET A 660 14.21 31.08 -1.23
C MET A 660 12.80 30.66 -1.64
N TYR A 661 12.33 29.56 -1.06
CA TYR A 661 10.96 29.09 -1.19
C TYR A 661 10.29 29.07 0.18
N GLY A 662 9.04 29.50 0.24
CA GLY A 662 8.17 29.37 1.40
C GLY A 662 6.78 28.93 0.95
N GLY A 663 6.35 27.76 1.39
CA GLY A 663 5.09 27.17 0.94
C GLY A 663 4.52 26.16 1.92
N VAL A 664 3.48 25.45 1.47
CA VAL A 664 2.80 24.41 2.24
C VAL A 664 2.82 23.12 1.43
N GLY A 665 2.85 21.97 2.10
CA GLY A 665 2.86 20.66 1.44
C GLY A 665 2.43 19.53 2.35
N PHE A 666 2.22 18.36 1.77
CA PHE A 666 1.91 17.11 2.48
C PHE A 666 3.17 16.26 2.60
N GLY A 667 3.45 15.73 3.80
CA GLY A 667 4.65 14.90 4.05
C GLY A 667 5.96 15.67 3.96
N VAL A 668 5.95 16.97 4.27
CA VAL A 668 7.08 17.86 4.04
C VAL A 668 7.95 18.09 5.29
N ALA A 669 9.06 17.35 5.43
CA ALA A 669 10.15 17.62 6.39
C ALA A 669 11.34 16.65 6.22
N GLY A 670 12.28 16.93 5.30
CA GLY A 670 13.68 16.46 5.40
C GLY A 670 14.00 14.95 5.26
N GLY A 671 13.06 14.03 5.40
CA GLY A 671 13.23 12.59 5.17
C GLY A 671 12.23 12.13 4.12
N TYR A 672 12.72 11.90 2.89
CA TYR A 672 11.90 11.49 1.74
C TYR A 672 12.35 10.13 1.19
N GLY A 673 12.80 9.24 2.07
CA GLY A 673 13.30 7.91 1.74
C GLY A 673 13.16 7.02 2.96
N THR A 674 12.30 6.00 2.84
CA THR A 674 11.89 5.03 3.87
C THR A 674 11.36 5.64 5.18
N VAL A 675 10.37 4.98 5.80
CA VAL A 675 10.22 5.11 7.25
C VAL A 675 11.56 4.67 7.82
N ASN A 676 12.26 5.54 8.56
CA ASN A 676 13.56 5.24 9.16
C ASN A 676 13.38 3.97 10.00
N ASP A 677 13.69 2.82 9.41
CA ASP A 677 13.40 1.47 9.87
C ASP A 677 14.46 0.97 10.84
N ASN A 678 15.48 1.80 11.09
CA ASN A 678 16.40 1.66 12.20
C ASN A 678 15.67 1.91 13.53
N ALA A 679 15.25 0.82 14.16
CA ALA A 679 14.58 0.71 15.45
C ALA A 679 15.30 1.28 16.70
N GLY A 680 16.29 2.16 16.49
CA GLY A 680 17.11 2.79 17.54
C GLY A 680 16.70 4.22 17.92
N SER A 681 15.88 4.91 17.13
CA SER A 681 15.41 6.27 17.43
C SER A 681 13.90 6.38 17.28
N ALA A 682 13.27 7.14 18.18
CA ALA A 682 11.82 7.32 18.30
C ALA A 682 11.08 7.53 16.95
N PRO A 683 9.81 7.10 16.84
CA PRO A 683 9.01 7.18 15.61
C PRO A 683 8.62 8.61 15.18
N ASP A 684 9.09 9.64 15.86
CA ASP A 684 8.70 11.02 15.59
C ASP A 684 9.61 11.62 14.52
N THR A 685 9.11 11.80 13.30
CA THR A 685 9.11 13.08 12.53
C THR A 685 9.28 13.02 11.01
N THR A 686 9.36 11.88 10.33
CA THR A 686 9.57 11.93 8.87
C THR A 686 8.70 10.93 8.11
N ASP A 687 7.73 11.47 7.34
CA ASP A 687 6.98 10.80 6.26
C ASP A 687 5.54 10.32 6.56
N ASP A 688 4.84 10.94 7.50
CA ASP A 688 3.45 10.60 7.81
C ASP A 688 2.43 11.35 6.93
N GLY A 689 2.81 11.93 5.78
CA GLY A 689 1.89 12.58 4.83
C GLY A 689 1.12 13.82 5.32
N GLY A 690 1.39 14.31 6.54
CA GLY A 690 0.63 15.43 7.11
C GLY A 690 0.97 16.78 6.50
N MET A 691 0.03 17.73 6.60
CA MET A 691 0.20 19.06 6.03
C MET A 691 1.13 19.91 6.90
N LYS A 692 2.21 20.45 6.33
CA LYS A 692 3.14 21.38 6.99
C LYS A 692 3.52 22.52 6.07
N ALA A 693 3.84 23.67 6.66
CA ALA A 693 4.56 24.72 5.96
C ALA A 693 6.04 24.33 5.90
N GLN A 694 6.72 24.70 4.83
CA GLN A 694 8.16 24.46 4.71
C GLN A 694 8.84 25.61 3.99
N ALA A 695 10.00 25.98 4.51
CA ALA A 695 10.93 26.84 3.82
C ALA A 695 12.12 26.02 3.30
N ILE A 696 12.40 26.14 2.00
CA ILE A 696 13.48 25.43 1.31
C ILE A 696 14.51 26.46 0.85
N ARG A 697 15.78 26.21 1.19
CA ARG A 697 16.90 27.14 1.04
C ARG A 697 18.12 26.42 0.51
N ILE A 698 18.87 27.02 -0.41
CA ILE A 698 20.21 26.54 -0.79
C ILE A 698 21.26 27.38 -0.04
N GLN A 699 21.91 26.79 0.97
CA GLN A 699 23.12 27.34 1.61
C GLN A 699 24.38 26.79 0.92
N THR A 700 25.48 27.53 1.01
CA THR A 700 26.72 27.34 0.22
C THR A 700 27.48 26.02 0.47
N ASP A 701 27.19 25.30 1.56
CA ASP A 701 27.99 24.15 2.01
C ASP A 701 27.11 22.87 2.14
N GLY A 702 27.52 21.76 1.51
CA GLY A 702 26.81 20.46 1.51
C GLY A 702 25.95 20.18 0.25
N PRO A 703 25.50 18.93 0.02
CA PRO A 703 24.78 18.55 -1.21
C PRO A 703 23.27 18.85 -1.20
N ASN A 704 22.66 19.04 -0.03
CA ASN A 704 21.20 19.12 0.14
C ASN A 704 20.73 20.52 0.55
N PRO A 705 19.54 20.97 0.11
CA PRO A 705 18.94 22.21 0.60
C PRO A 705 18.59 22.10 2.10
N SER A 706 18.67 23.22 2.81
CA SER A 706 18.12 23.33 4.16
C SER A 706 16.59 23.41 4.07
N VAL A 707 15.91 22.50 4.76
CA VAL A 707 14.45 22.42 4.85
C VAL A 707 14.03 22.67 6.29
N GLY A 708 13.17 23.67 6.51
CA GLY A 708 12.62 23.98 7.83
C GLY A 708 11.11 23.79 7.83
N PRO A 709 10.58 22.71 8.41
CA PRO A 709 9.15 22.50 8.54
C PRO A 709 8.56 23.34 9.67
N TRP A 710 7.28 23.69 9.55
CA TRP A 710 6.46 24.34 10.56
C TRP A 710 5.04 23.75 10.54
N PRO A 711 4.37 23.55 11.69
CA PRO A 711 4.80 23.86 13.05
C PRO A 711 6.05 23.11 13.54
N TRP A 712 6.86 23.77 14.37
CA TRP A 712 8.13 23.21 14.89
C TRP A 712 7.94 22.23 16.04
N ASP A 713 6.76 22.21 16.65
CA ASP A 713 6.38 21.34 17.77
C ASP A 713 5.98 19.92 17.33
N GLY A 714 6.14 19.62 16.03
CA GLY A 714 5.79 18.32 15.46
C GLY A 714 4.35 18.22 14.95
N THR A 715 3.47 19.15 15.31
CA THR A 715 2.05 19.12 14.90
C THR A 715 1.84 19.38 13.40
N TYR A 716 0.62 19.11 12.94
CA TYR A 716 0.20 19.33 11.56
C TYR A 716 -0.73 20.52 11.43
N MET A 717 -0.68 21.13 10.26
CA MET A 717 -1.67 22.09 9.81
C MET A 717 -2.97 21.38 9.46
N ASP A 718 -4.08 22.09 9.59
CA ASP A 718 -5.42 21.61 9.26
C ASP A 718 -5.67 21.78 7.75
N PRO A 719 -5.79 20.68 6.98
CA PRO A 719 -5.94 20.75 5.53
C PRO A 719 -7.29 21.31 5.07
N THR A 720 -8.25 21.50 5.98
CA THR A 720 -9.54 22.12 5.68
C THR A 720 -9.51 23.64 5.72
N LYS A 721 -8.44 24.23 6.27
CA LYS A 721 -8.27 25.69 6.40
C LYS A 721 -7.53 26.29 5.22
N GLN A 722 -7.81 27.57 5.00
CA GLN A 722 -7.06 28.41 4.06
C GLN A 722 -5.92 29.11 4.79
N TYR A 723 -4.80 29.27 4.10
CA TYR A 723 -3.59 29.86 4.68
C TYR A 723 -3.10 31.03 3.84
N TRP A 724 -2.77 32.13 4.51
CA TRP A 724 -2.10 33.26 3.92
C TRP A 724 -0.59 33.03 3.96
N LEU A 725 0.07 33.27 2.83
CA LEU A 725 1.51 33.16 2.68
C LEU A 725 2.07 34.54 2.33
N ARG A 726 3.23 34.85 2.90
CA ARG A 726 3.98 36.06 2.59
C ARG A 726 5.46 35.74 2.48
N LEU A 727 6.10 36.20 1.40
CA LEU A 727 7.54 36.05 1.18
C LEU A 727 8.16 37.42 0.90
N LEU A 728 9.18 37.77 1.69
CA LEU A 728 9.88 39.05 1.61
C LEU A 728 11.30 38.85 1.09
N ARG A 729 11.77 39.86 0.36
CA ARG A 729 13.15 40.04 -0.09
C ARG A 729 13.61 41.44 0.32
N ARG A 730 14.64 41.54 1.16
CA ARG A 730 15.25 42.81 1.56
C ARG A 730 16.69 42.90 1.05
N GLU A 731 16.97 43.94 0.27
CA GLU A 731 18.31 44.21 -0.24
C GLU A 731 19.23 44.70 0.87
N ARG A 732 20.40 44.07 1.04
CA ARG A 732 21.37 44.43 2.08
C ARG A 732 22.48 45.31 1.50
N PRO A 733 23.08 46.22 2.29
CA PRO A 733 24.16 47.08 1.81
C PRO A 733 25.43 46.34 1.36
N GLN A 734 25.62 45.09 1.80
CA GLN A 734 26.84 44.30 1.57
C GLN A 734 26.68 43.38 0.35
N ALA A 735 27.58 43.56 -0.64
CA ALA A 735 27.95 42.59 -1.69
C ALA A 735 26.85 41.68 -2.30
N ARG A 736 25.62 42.16 -2.54
CA ARG A 736 24.51 41.36 -3.12
C ARG A 736 24.07 40.17 -2.25
N GLU A 737 24.30 40.25 -0.94
CA GLU A 737 23.60 39.44 0.06
C GLU A 737 22.16 39.94 0.18
N VAL A 738 21.21 39.02 0.25
CA VAL A 738 19.79 39.33 0.34
C VAL A 738 19.17 38.59 1.51
N GLU A 739 18.39 39.31 2.31
CA GLU A 739 17.67 38.74 3.45
C GLU A 739 16.25 38.35 3.03
N PHE A 740 15.84 37.14 3.40
CA PHE A 740 14.52 36.59 3.10
C PHE A 740 13.76 36.18 4.35
N GLU A 741 12.45 36.41 4.35
CA GLU A 741 11.54 35.99 5.40
C GLU A 741 10.26 35.39 4.81
N ALA A 742 9.86 34.22 5.29
CA ALA A 742 8.63 33.55 4.92
C ALA A 742 7.68 33.50 6.12
N PHE A 743 6.43 33.93 5.92
CA PHE A 743 5.40 34.00 6.94
C PHE A 743 4.13 33.27 6.52
N ILE A 744 3.41 32.75 7.51
CA ILE A 744 2.11 32.11 7.36
C ILE A 744 1.09 32.72 8.34
N SER A 745 -0.19 32.74 7.96
CA SER A 745 -1.27 33.26 8.79
C SER A 745 -2.61 32.60 8.41
N THR A 746 -3.55 32.52 9.35
CA THR A 746 -4.95 32.11 9.07
C THR A 746 -5.90 33.31 8.96
N ASP A 747 -5.51 34.49 9.43
CA ASP A 747 -6.38 35.67 9.60
C ASP A 747 -5.82 36.98 8.99
N GLN A 748 -4.58 36.97 8.45
CA GLN A 748 -3.78 38.12 8.02
C GLN A 748 -3.38 39.13 9.11
N VAL A 749 -3.78 38.94 10.35
CA VAL A 749 -3.45 39.82 11.47
C VAL A 749 -2.25 39.25 12.21
N THR A 750 -2.32 37.97 12.57
CA THR A 750 -1.28 37.24 13.28
C THR A 750 -0.44 36.46 12.28
N TRP A 751 0.86 36.74 12.22
CA TRP A 751 1.78 36.11 11.28
C TRP A 751 2.88 35.35 12.01
N ASP A 752 3.01 34.07 11.70
CA ASP A 752 4.10 33.23 12.15
C ASP A 752 5.22 33.21 11.10
N ARG A 753 6.45 33.51 11.50
CA ARG A 753 7.62 33.42 10.62
C ARG A 753 8.17 32.00 10.63
N PHE A 754 8.00 31.25 9.55
CA PHE A 754 8.47 29.86 9.45
C PHE A 754 9.78 29.70 8.67
N GLY A 755 10.27 30.75 8.01
CA GLY A 755 11.54 30.72 7.29
C GLY A 755 12.29 32.05 7.38
N TYR A 756 13.61 31.97 7.57
CA TYR A 756 14.55 33.09 7.50
C TYR A 756 15.85 32.60 6.86
N GLU A 757 16.44 33.39 5.95
CA GLU A 757 17.76 33.07 5.40
C GLU A 757 18.46 34.31 4.83
N LYS A 758 19.78 34.24 4.75
CA LYS A 758 20.59 35.16 3.94
C LYS A 758 21.22 34.41 2.78
N ILE A 759 20.91 34.85 1.56
CA ILE A 759 21.36 34.16 0.35
C ILE A 759 22.05 35.17 -0.56
N MET A 760 23.20 34.78 -1.11
CA MET A 760 23.88 35.54 -2.14
C MET A 760 23.13 35.41 -3.47
N MET A 761 22.62 36.55 -3.98
CA MET A 761 21.90 36.61 -5.25
C MET A 761 22.57 37.66 -6.15
N PRO A 762 23.58 37.25 -6.92
CA PRO A 762 24.45 38.19 -7.63
C PRO A 762 23.78 38.87 -8.82
N SER A 763 22.60 38.44 -9.29
CA SER A 763 21.99 39.01 -10.48
C SER A 763 21.42 40.41 -10.23
N ARG A 764 21.36 41.24 -11.28
CA ARG A 764 20.72 42.58 -11.23
C ARG A 764 19.20 42.52 -11.35
N THR A 765 18.67 41.34 -11.66
CA THR A 765 17.25 41.04 -11.73
C THR A 765 17.00 39.80 -10.92
N PHE A 766 15.77 39.64 -10.44
CA PHE A 766 15.32 38.42 -9.79
C PHE A 766 13.92 38.07 -10.27
N TYR A 767 13.48 36.87 -9.93
CA TYR A 767 12.17 36.34 -10.26
C TYR A 767 11.41 36.09 -8.97
N ILE A 768 10.16 36.55 -8.90
CA ILE A 768 9.26 36.37 -7.76
C ILE A 768 7.93 35.82 -8.25
N GLY A 769 7.34 34.85 -7.53
CA GLY A 769 6.11 34.22 -7.97
C GLY A 769 5.75 32.95 -7.21
N PHE A 770 5.00 32.08 -7.88
CA PHE A 770 4.35 30.88 -7.35
C PHE A 770 4.98 29.63 -7.93
N ALA A 771 5.31 28.67 -7.09
CA ALA A 771 5.90 27.40 -7.48
C ALA A 771 5.02 26.24 -7.00
N VAL A 772 4.99 25.17 -7.80
CA VAL A 772 4.36 23.89 -7.43
C VAL A 772 5.31 22.75 -7.76
N ASP A 773 5.35 21.80 -6.85
CA ASP A 773 6.14 20.58 -6.87
C ASP A 773 5.21 19.36 -6.95
N GLY A 774 5.57 18.37 -7.76
CA GLY A 774 4.83 17.11 -7.87
C GLY A 774 5.18 16.08 -6.80
N GLY A 775 6.23 16.29 -6.02
CA GLY A 775 6.69 15.37 -4.99
C GLY A 775 7.50 14.20 -5.56
N GLN A 776 8.19 14.37 -6.70
CA GLN A 776 8.90 13.26 -7.36
C GLN A 776 9.86 12.54 -6.40
N VAL A 777 9.66 11.23 -6.24
CA VAL A 777 10.56 10.34 -5.49
C VAL A 777 11.32 9.41 -6.45
N ASP A 778 12.22 8.59 -5.90
CA ASP A 778 13.02 7.63 -6.66
C ASP A 778 12.21 6.36 -6.98
N ASN A 779 11.21 6.53 -7.84
CA ASN A 779 10.37 5.47 -8.42
C ASN A 779 9.96 5.83 -9.86
N ASP A 780 9.21 4.94 -10.52
CA ASP A 780 8.86 5.09 -11.94
C ASP A 780 7.62 5.99 -12.16
N LEU A 781 6.98 6.44 -11.09
CA LEU A 781 5.78 7.26 -11.15
C LEU A 781 6.13 8.74 -11.31
N VAL A 782 5.22 9.47 -11.96
CA VAL A 782 5.26 10.93 -12.00
C VAL A 782 3.92 11.43 -11.49
N ASP A 783 3.98 12.23 -10.43
CA ASP A 783 2.82 12.88 -9.84
C ASP A 783 2.72 14.36 -10.31
N TYR A 784 1.49 14.88 -10.28
CA TYR A 784 1.16 16.21 -10.81
C TYR A 784 0.42 17.05 -9.76
N GLY A 785 1.16 17.93 -9.10
CA GLY A 785 0.63 18.84 -8.09
C GLY A 785 -0.29 19.89 -8.70
N THR A 786 -1.32 20.31 -7.95
CA THR A 786 -2.22 21.41 -8.30
C THR A 786 -2.44 22.30 -7.08
N ALA A 787 -2.29 23.61 -7.26
CA ALA A 787 -2.56 24.60 -6.22
C ALA A 787 -3.33 25.80 -6.76
N GLN A 788 -4.13 26.43 -5.90
CA GLN A 788 -4.91 27.62 -6.21
C GLN A 788 -4.58 28.75 -5.23
N PHE A 789 -4.36 29.94 -5.78
CA PHE A 789 -3.97 31.12 -5.02
C PHE A 789 -4.89 32.31 -5.37
N SER A 790 -5.40 33.01 -4.35
CA SER A 790 -6.17 34.24 -4.52
C SER A 790 -5.54 35.41 -3.77
N ASN A 791 -6.11 36.60 -3.96
CA ASN A 791 -5.71 37.82 -3.23
C ASN A 791 -4.22 38.14 -3.37
N ILE A 792 -3.72 38.03 -4.60
CA ILE A 792 -2.31 38.19 -4.94
C ILE A 792 -1.94 39.68 -4.90
N ALA A 793 -1.03 40.04 -3.98
CA ALA A 793 -0.48 41.38 -3.84
C ALA A 793 1.06 41.34 -3.94
N LEU A 794 1.61 42.11 -4.88
CA LEU A 794 3.06 42.30 -5.07
C LEU A 794 3.39 43.77 -4.86
N GLU A 795 4.20 44.06 -3.86
CA GLU A 795 4.47 45.41 -3.37
C GLU A 795 5.98 45.65 -3.28
N GLN A 796 6.40 46.90 -3.54
CA GLN A 796 7.74 47.41 -3.25
C GLN A 796 7.63 48.47 -2.16
N GLN A 797 8.41 48.33 -1.10
CA GLN A 797 8.51 49.27 0.02
C GLN A 797 9.89 49.93 0.06
#